data_AF-A0A844H6Q3-F1
#
_entry.id   AF-A0A844H6Q3-F1
#
_cell.length_a   1.000
_cell.length_b   1.000
_cell.length_c   1.000
_cell.angle_alpha   90.00
_cell.angle_beta   90.00
_cell.angle_gamma   90.00
#
_symmetry.space_group_name_H-M   'P 1'
#
loop_
_entity.id
_entity.type
_entity.pdbx_description
1 polymer ?
#
loop_
_entity_poly.entity_id
_entity_poly.type
_entity_poly.pdbx_seq_one_letter_code
_entity_poly.pdbx_strand_id
1 'polypeptide(L)'
;MNRSVWFRSEDQSDFPDNCLICMNKILIRIKDNLRLTAGLMLGLVLVESSPTASAQSQPMPSLSAYELVFKDDFDSSLNTYRDGKGLWSTGPRRGDLMTNGPKSVFLSDEVETADGQKVGINPLKVENGALHISSGVIPEDKAALVAGALDNVGRGAQAGDVKYYTGMVSTAETFAQAYGYYEITASIPVGKGHWPAFWLAPAGIGWPPEIDIFEVYSKGVGGTKTGKDNTFSTAGFFDQVDVNGNPTQSVDWKNPYDLNPDGTPRDPMIKHLAGGDQYIFQHTTDAMKEFGADIYSGKWTWAAEWTPDYIAFYFGPDHDHLVEIYRMPTPADLQTPMYAIINDQISSTWGWDPVAGLDHLTFAPGNDFVIDSVSVYALKPTNVLSASGKDAVLIDGEKSSQINGSGGNDIIVTGGGAGQDFVNLAGGADIVHVTRGTGNAIISGFGADDHIVLEGFNIDGAAGAISRLTQVGKDVWLSNGAYPGNPQTIIFRDVRVEDFRPDQFVVRWSETPNIWTDKTKSATKIGDSDGDGVVRALEDGSRMIDTGSSHSGPITMIGSKAGDEYHVFRPGTVIVEAANGGVDTVYTQRSLTLAQNVENLVAVTGAKGIVLTGNAGDNRIEGNAHANSLRGGLGNDLIITHDGADSIIHGFGDGHDVVQGFGAGDRIQLEGYAITDPAALLSRLVQDGNQVRLDLGAGGSITFRDAVLADFSAASFIVTPGGTHDFGTGPRDPYALPGAGSPGKDQPSTETPHEPGPKPGTGNGHGSAPLPPETPSGRVIQGAHDGGTLRGAGMDDVILGGRGHDVLRGLAGNDWLDGGAGANHLNGGAGQDTLVAHGTGDKLFGGEGADLFIFGSSARGTAVMDFTRGDHIDLSALVDDMQDLRLVTGGAWTKLMLRADDAWHEIGAVRGSNQADIWDGILIA
;
A
#
# COMPACT_ATOMS: atom_id res chain seq x y z
N MET A 1 51.22 46.28 43.46
CA MET A 1 52.30 46.13 44.46
C MET A 1 52.91 44.74 44.29
N ASN A 2 54.20 44.69 43.98
CA ASN A 2 54.97 43.44 43.84
C ASN A 2 55.15 42.74 45.18
N ARG A 3 55.05 41.40 45.19
CA ARG A 3 56.02 40.50 45.84
C ARG A 3 55.81 39.07 45.35
N SER A 4 56.85 38.54 44.70
CA SER A 4 56.99 37.15 44.26
C SER A 4 57.47 36.28 45.42
N VAL A 5 57.04 35.02 45.50
CA VAL A 5 57.76 33.93 46.16
C VAL A 5 57.55 32.63 45.36
N TRP A 6 58.64 31.97 45.00
CA TRP A 6 58.70 30.62 44.43
C TRP A 6 58.94 29.60 45.56
N PHE A 7 58.47 28.36 45.39
CA PHE A 7 59.06 27.20 46.04
C PHE A 7 59.29 26.05 45.05
N ARG A 8 60.43 25.39 45.24
CA ARG A 8 61.05 24.33 44.45
C ARG A 8 60.88 23.00 45.21
N SER A 9 60.79 21.90 44.48
CA SER A 9 60.72 20.54 45.02
C SER A 9 62.05 20.07 45.62
N GLU A 10 62.00 19.37 46.75
CA GLU A 10 63.06 18.47 47.21
C GLU A 10 62.44 17.16 47.74
N ASP A 11 63.03 16.08 47.19
CA ASP A 11 63.20 14.69 47.62
C ASP A 11 62.11 13.75 48.16
N GLN A 12 62.32 12.52 47.67
CA GLN A 12 61.68 11.24 47.87
C GLN A 12 61.70 10.71 49.31
N SER A 13 60.70 9.86 49.61
CA SER A 13 60.82 8.44 50.03
C SER A 13 59.94 8.06 51.24
N ASP A 14 59.40 6.82 51.17
CA ASP A 14 58.97 5.95 52.27
C ASP A 14 57.58 6.12 52.95
N PHE A 15 56.57 5.34 52.50
CA PHE A 15 56.03 4.10 53.12
C PHE A 15 54.61 3.74 52.59
N PRO A 16 54.20 2.44 52.65
CA PRO A 16 53.03 1.86 51.99
C PRO A 16 51.80 1.66 52.92
N ASP A 17 50.67 1.37 52.27
CA ASP A 17 49.46 0.63 52.71
C ASP A 17 49.11 0.56 54.21
N ASN A 18 48.00 1.23 54.60
CA ASN A 18 46.74 0.59 55.04
C ASN A 18 45.82 1.52 55.86
N CYS A 19 44.51 1.32 55.65
CA CYS A 19 43.37 1.64 56.55
C CYS A 19 42.91 3.10 56.73
N LEU A 20 41.84 3.44 56.01
CA LEU A 20 40.86 4.46 56.37
C LEU A 20 40.08 4.06 57.64
N ILE A 21 39.90 4.99 58.58
CA ILE A 21 38.62 5.37 59.25
C ILE A 21 38.94 6.47 60.29
N CYS A 22 38.38 7.68 60.14
CA CYS A 22 37.49 8.36 61.12
C CYS A 22 37.33 9.88 60.92
N MET A 23 36.05 10.30 60.98
CA MET A 23 35.50 11.52 61.60
C MET A 23 35.68 12.91 60.92
N ASN A 24 34.57 13.47 60.42
CA ASN A 24 33.74 14.44 61.17
C ASN A 24 32.50 14.90 60.38
N LYS A 25 31.30 14.71 60.96
CA LYS A 25 30.05 15.41 60.59
C LYS A 25 29.66 16.31 61.77
N ILE A 26 29.50 17.61 61.53
CA ILE A 26 28.80 18.54 62.43
C ILE A 26 27.44 18.86 61.78
N LEU A 27 26.37 18.65 62.54
CA LEU A 27 24.99 18.91 62.15
C LEU A 27 24.54 20.24 62.79
N ILE A 28 23.96 21.17 62.03
CA ILE A 28 23.25 22.34 62.58
C ILE A 28 21.81 22.32 62.08
N ARG A 29 20.86 22.32 63.02
CA ARG A 29 19.41 22.52 62.81
C ARG A 29 19.10 24.02 62.80
N ILE A 30 18.27 24.47 61.86
CA ILE A 30 17.68 25.81 61.86
C ILE A 30 16.24 25.73 62.41
N LYS A 31 15.90 26.63 63.34
CA LYS A 31 14.54 26.87 63.85
C LYS A 31 14.06 28.26 63.40
N ASP A 32 12.76 28.33 63.20
CA ASP A 32 11.88 29.39 62.69
C ASP A 32 12.19 30.88 62.97
N ASN A 33 11.64 31.70 62.06
CA ASN A 33 11.34 33.14 62.08
C ASN A 33 12.42 34.14 61.62
N LEU A 34 12.38 34.50 60.33
CA LEU A 34 12.68 35.88 59.90
C LEU A 34 11.84 36.29 58.69
N ARG A 35 11.07 37.39 58.85
CA ARG A 35 10.33 38.08 57.78
C ARG A 35 11.32 38.85 56.89
N LEU A 36 11.19 38.70 55.58
CA LEU A 36 11.89 39.50 54.57
C LEU A 36 11.14 40.82 54.33
N THR A 37 11.81 41.94 54.58
CA THR A 37 11.51 43.25 53.96
C THR A 37 12.68 43.63 53.04
N ALA A 38 12.32 44.25 51.92
CA ALA A 38 13.11 44.46 50.72
C ALA A 38 14.44 45.23 50.89
N GLY A 39 15.39 44.90 49.99
CA GLY A 39 16.35 45.86 49.42
C GLY A 39 17.80 45.76 49.89
N LEU A 40 18.62 44.95 49.19
CA LEU A 40 19.89 45.32 48.53
C LEU A 40 20.72 44.06 48.26
N MET A 41 21.10 43.85 47.00
CA MET A 41 22.11 42.88 46.58
C MET A 41 23.49 43.22 47.17
N LEU A 42 24.19 42.24 47.70
CA LEU A 42 25.65 42.16 47.64
C LEU A 42 26.06 40.69 47.57
N GLY A 43 26.73 40.31 46.48
CA GLY A 43 27.07 38.93 46.14
C GLY A 43 28.11 38.32 47.08
N LEU A 44 27.82 37.09 47.53
CA LEU A 44 28.78 36.19 48.14
C LEU A 44 29.04 35.08 47.12
N VAL A 45 30.23 35.06 46.53
CA VAL A 45 30.71 33.97 45.68
C VAL A 45 31.05 32.78 46.59
N LEU A 46 30.17 31.78 46.64
CA LEU A 46 30.51 30.45 47.11
C LEU A 46 31.20 29.71 45.95
N VAL A 47 32.51 29.50 46.11
CA VAL A 47 33.26 28.56 45.28
C VAL A 47 32.85 27.16 45.72
N GLU A 48 31.87 26.58 45.03
CA GLU A 48 31.67 25.14 45.07
C GLU A 48 32.78 24.49 44.26
N SER A 49 33.51 23.58 44.91
CA SER A 49 34.45 22.67 44.25
C SER A 49 33.66 21.78 43.29
N SER A 50 33.76 22.09 42.01
CA SER A 50 33.20 21.29 40.91
C SER A 50 33.65 19.84 41.01
N PRO A 51 32.75 18.85 40.85
CA PRO A 51 33.18 17.54 40.38
C PRO A 51 33.76 17.70 38.98
N THR A 52 34.89 17.04 38.77
CA THR A 52 35.66 16.96 37.54
C THR A 52 34.82 16.40 36.38
N ALA A 53 35.04 17.00 35.20
CA ALA A 53 34.53 16.66 33.87
C ALA A 53 33.01 16.83 33.68
N SER A 54 32.59 18.05 33.31
CA SER A 54 31.30 18.24 32.65
C SER A 54 31.33 17.51 31.31
N ALA A 55 30.56 16.43 31.16
CA ALA A 55 29.98 16.12 29.87
C ALA A 55 29.19 17.38 29.48
N GLN A 56 29.63 18.12 28.47
CA GLN A 56 28.75 19.10 27.84
C GLN A 56 27.60 18.27 27.28
N SER A 57 26.43 18.30 27.93
CA SER A 57 25.21 17.75 27.37
C SER A 57 25.04 18.40 26.00
N GLN A 58 25.14 17.63 24.93
CA GLN A 58 24.81 18.15 23.60
C GLN A 58 23.35 18.62 23.68
N PRO A 59 23.04 19.79 23.10
CA PRO A 59 21.67 20.27 23.07
C PRO A 59 20.79 19.26 22.33
N MET A 60 19.51 19.19 22.73
CA MET A 60 18.50 18.42 22.01
C MET A 60 18.53 18.73 20.51
N PRO A 61 18.32 17.73 19.66
CA PRO A 61 18.32 17.96 18.23
C PRO A 61 17.20 18.91 17.84
N SER A 62 17.50 19.81 16.91
CA SER A 62 16.48 20.70 16.36
C SER A 62 15.54 19.89 15.48
N LEU A 63 14.28 19.75 15.91
CA LEU A 63 13.24 19.09 15.11
C LEU A 63 12.98 19.76 13.75
N SER A 64 13.55 20.94 13.47
CA SER A 64 13.51 21.56 12.14
C SER A 64 14.16 20.72 11.04
N ALA A 65 15.16 19.89 11.41
CA ALA A 65 15.82 18.95 10.50
C ALA A 65 14.98 17.69 10.21
N TYR A 66 13.87 17.54 10.93
CA TYR A 66 12.97 16.41 10.86
C TYR A 66 11.59 16.86 10.39
N GLU A 67 10.77 15.92 9.97
CA GLU A 67 9.37 16.13 9.62
C GLU A 67 8.48 15.17 10.42
N LEU A 68 7.43 15.68 11.05
CA LEU A 68 6.51 14.86 11.83
C LEU A 68 5.83 13.86 10.90
N VAL A 69 5.99 12.56 11.16
CA VAL A 69 5.28 11.50 10.42
C VAL A 69 3.92 11.29 11.07
N PHE A 70 3.89 10.98 12.36
CA PHE A 70 2.67 10.91 13.14
C PHE A 70 2.91 11.27 14.59
N LYS A 71 1.83 11.69 15.24
CA LYS A 71 1.72 11.82 16.69
C LYS A 71 0.40 11.19 17.13
N ASP A 72 0.45 10.33 18.13
CA ASP A 72 -0.74 9.78 18.78
C ASP A 72 -0.72 10.18 20.25
N ASP A 73 -1.67 11.02 20.64
CA ASP A 73 -1.90 11.48 22.02
C ASP A 73 -2.97 10.62 22.72
N PHE A 74 -3.50 9.58 22.05
CA PHE A 74 -4.51 8.67 22.58
C PHE A 74 -5.75 9.40 23.16
N ASP A 75 -6.14 10.51 22.54
CA ASP A 75 -7.30 11.31 22.95
C ASP A 75 -8.66 10.67 22.58
N SER A 76 -8.64 9.64 21.73
CA SER A 76 -9.81 8.93 21.20
C SER A 76 -9.72 7.41 21.43
N SER A 77 -10.39 6.58 20.63
CA SER A 77 -10.11 5.14 20.63
C SER A 77 -8.72 4.85 20.07
N LEU A 78 -8.14 3.71 20.44
CA LEU A 78 -6.93 3.20 19.80
C LEU A 78 -7.16 3.09 18.29
N ASN A 79 -6.30 3.71 17.49
CA ASN A 79 -6.36 3.61 16.03
C ASN A 79 -5.80 2.25 15.59
N THR A 80 -6.54 1.20 15.89
CA THR A 80 -6.08 -0.17 15.76
C THR A 80 -6.04 -0.62 14.30
N TYR A 81 -4.96 -1.29 13.89
CA TYR A 81 -4.81 -1.85 12.55
C TYR A 81 -5.66 -3.12 12.37
N ARG A 82 -6.63 -3.06 11.46
CA ARG A 82 -7.65 -4.08 11.14
C ARG A 82 -7.99 -4.02 9.65
N ASP A 83 -8.03 -5.17 8.99
CA ASP A 83 -8.49 -5.31 7.59
C ASP A 83 -7.88 -4.29 6.62
N GLY A 84 -6.58 -4.00 6.76
CA GLY A 84 -5.87 -3.04 5.90
C GLY A 84 -5.98 -1.57 6.31
N LYS A 85 -6.62 -1.27 7.45
CA LYS A 85 -6.78 0.11 7.98
C LYS A 85 -6.27 0.23 9.39
N GLY A 86 -5.84 1.42 9.79
CA GLY A 86 -5.44 1.76 11.16
C GLY A 86 -3.95 2.04 11.29
N LEU A 87 -3.49 2.35 12.51
CA LEU A 87 -2.09 2.66 12.82
C LEU A 87 -1.40 1.55 13.61
N TRP A 88 -2.05 1.06 14.67
CA TRP A 88 -1.43 0.19 15.67
C TRP A 88 -1.84 -1.27 15.51
N SER A 89 -0.92 -2.13 15.10
CA SER A 89 -1.08 -3.58 15.23
C SER A 89 -1.06 -3.98 16.70
N THR A 90 -1.87 -4.94 17.12
CA THR A 90 -1.98 -5.38 18.53
C THR A 90 -1.14 -6.61 18.85
N GLY A 91 0.02 -6.74 18.21
CA GLY A 91 0.91 -7.89 18.35
C GLY A 91 2.32 -7.59 17.83
N PRO A 92 3.29 -8.47 18.13
CA PRO A 92 4.70 -8.29 17.78
C PRO A 92 4.96 -8.28 16.29
N ARG A 93 4.40 -9.26 15.59
CA ARG A 93 4.50 -9.50 14.14
C ARG A 93 3.24 -10.24 13.72
N ARG A 94 2.97 -10.33 12.42
CA ARG A 94 1.73 -10.89 11.88
C ARG A 94 1.36 -12.22 12.54
N GLY A 95 0.33 -12.16 13.38
CA GLY A 95 -0.25 -13.31 14.08
C GLY A 95 0.56 -13.90 15.24
N ASP A 96 1.77 -13.45 15.58
CA ASP A 96 2.50 -14.01 16.73
C ASP A 96 1.97 -13.40 18.05
N LEU A 97 2.08 -14.15 19.15
CA LEU A 97 1.54 -13.76 20.46
C LEU A 97 2.61 -13.76 21.55
N MET A 98 3.86 -14.09 21.23
CA MET A 98 4.94 -14.20 22.22
C MET A 98 6.27 -13.68 21.68
N THR A 99 7.09 -13.10 22.56
CA THR A 99 8.51 -12.82 22.29
C THR A 99 9.40 -13.63 23.25
N ASN A 100 10.42 -13.01 23.86
CA ASN A 100 11.42 -13.66 24.71
C ASN A 100 10.94 -14.00 26.14
N GLY A 101 9.69 -13.70 26.49
CA GLY A 101 9.14 -14.07 27.80
C GLY A 101 8.45 -15.43 27.77
N PRO A 102 9.00 -16.46 28.43
CA PRO A 102 8.43 -17.81 28.37
C PRO A 102 7.12 -17.96 29.14
N LYS A 103 6.75 -16.97 29.97
CA LYS A 103 5.59 -17.07 30.88
C LYS A 103 4.46 -16.10 30.58
N SER A 104 4.56 -15.27 29.54
CA SER A 104 3.48 -14.37 29.18
C SER A 104 3.17 -14.33 27.71
N VAL A 105 1.92 -13.99 27.42
CA VAL A 105 1.36 -13.87 26.07
C VAL A 105 0.82 -12.46 25.87
N PHE A 106 0.99 -11.93 24.67
CA PHE A 106 0.37 -10.69 24.22
C PHE A 106 -1.05 -10.99 23.75
N LEU A 107 -2.04 -10.35 24.37
CA LEU A 107 -3.45 -10.52 24.01
C LEU A 107 -4.06 -9.21 23.51
N SER A 108 -5.17 -9.34 22.80
CA SER A 108 -6.02 -8.24 22.33
C SER A 108 -7.48 -8.72 22.24
N ASP A 109 -8.38 -7.84 21.82
CA ASP A 109 -9.77 -8.17 21.52
C ASP A 109 -9.96 -9.15 20.37
N GLU A 110 -8.94 -9.38 19.54
CA GLU A 110 -9.04 -10.23 18.36
C GLU A 110 -8.45 -11.62 18.50
N VAL A 111 -7.63 -11.84 19.53
CA VAL A 111 -6.94 -13.11 19.69
C VAL A 111 -7.95 -14.25 19.82
N GLU A 112 -7.82 -15.23 18.92
CA GLU A 112 -8.73 -16.35 18.78
C GLU A 112 -8.02 -17.68 18.61
N THR A 113 -8.73 -18.74 18.99
CA THR A 113 -8.37 -20.12 18.71
C THR A 113 -8.61 -20.44 17.22
N ALA A 114 -8.05 -21.55 16.74
CA ALA A 114 -8.20 -21.97 15.34
C ALA A 114 -9.66 -22.20 14.90
N ASP A 115 -10.57 -22.48 15.85
CA ASP A 115 -12.01 -22.60 15.60
C ASP A 115 -12.79 -21.27 15.76
N GLY A 116 -12.09 -20.13 15.81
CA GLY A 116 -12.67 -18.78 15.83
C GLY A 116 -13.21 -18.33 17.19
N GLN A 117 -12.90 -19.04 18.29
CA GLN A 117 -13.33 -18.59 19.63
C GLN A 117 -12.40 -17.50 20.15
N LYS A 118 -12.96 -16.33 20.44
CA LYS A 118 -12.22 -15.22 21.09
C LYS A 118 -11.77 -15.61 22.49
N VAL A 119 -10.49 -15.35 22.81
CA VAL A 119 -9.97 -15.51 24.18
C VAL A 119 -10.72 -14.59 25.15
N GLY A 120 -11.04 -13.36 24.71
CA GLY A 120 -11.85 -12.42 25.48
C GLY A 120 -11.12 -11.76 26.64
N ILE A 121 -9.80 -11.58 26.52
CA ILE A 121 -8.97 -10.75 27.42
C ILE A 121 -8.36 -9.65 26.56
N ASN A 122 -8.75 -8.40 26.78
CA ASN A 122 -8.16 -7.25 26.09
C ASN A 122 -7.37 -6.37 27.09
N PRO A 123 -6.03 -6.44 27.07
CA PRO A 123 -5.16 -5.64 27.92
C PRO A 123 -4.95 -4.20 27.43
N LEU A 124 -5.37 -3.87 26.20
CA LEU A 124 -5.17 -2.58 25.56
C LEU A 124 -6.43 -1.71 25.71
N LYS A 125 -6.32 -0.58 26.38
CA LYS A 125 -7.44 0.36 26.56
C LYS A 125 -6.97 1.79 26.41
N VAL A 126 -7.74 2.60 25.72
CA VAL A 126 -7.53 4.05 25.76
C VAL A 126 -8.55 4.65 26.71
N GLU A 127 -8.06 5.27 27.79
CA GLU A 127 -8.88 5.93 28.78
C GLU A 127 -8.13 7.15 29.36
N ASN A 128 -8.87 8.22 29.63
CA ASN A 128 -8.32 9.47 30.17
C ASN A 128 -7.19 10.11 29.32
N GLY A 129 -7.24 9.96 27.99
CA GLY A 129 -6.24 10.54 27.08
C GLY A 129 -4.89 9.83 27.10
N ALA A 130 -4.90 8.51 27.33
CA ALA A 130 -3.70 7.68 27.36
C ALA A 130 -4.01 6.23 26.98
N LEU A 131 -3.06 5.54 26.37
CA LEU A 131 -3.09 4.09 26.17
C LEU A 131 -2.61 3.38 27.44
N HIS A 132 -3.47 2.56 28.01
CA HIS A 132 -3.18 1.63 29.09
C HIS A 132 -2.87 0.25 28.53
N ILE A 133 -1.67 -0.25 28.81
CA ILE A 133 -1.26 -1.64 28.63
C ILE A 133 -1.30 -2.30 30.00
N SER A 134 -2.37 -3.06 30.24
CA SER A 134 -2.57 -3.80 31.49
C SER A 134 -2.00 -5.21 31.41
N SER A 135 -1.62 -5.75 32.58
CA SER A 135 -0.99 -7.06 32.71
C SER A 135 -1.63 -7.84 33.85
N GLY A 136 -1.64 -9.17 33.77
CA GLY A 136 -2.27 -9.97 34.83
C GLY A 136 -2.00 -11.47 34.76
N VAL A 137 -2.50 -12.20 35.76
CA VAL A 137 -2.54 -13.67 35.75
C VAL A 137 -3.69 -14.11 34.85
N ILE A 138 -3.44 -15.07 33.96
CA ILE A 138 -4.49 -15.65 33.11
C ILE A 138 -5.56 -16.31 34.00
N PRO A 139 -6.84 -15.92 33.87
CA PRO A 139 -7.93 -16.58 34.58
C PRO A 139 -8.01 -18.08 34.25
N GLU A 140 -8.33 -18.91 35.24
CA GLU A 140 -8.37 -20.38 35.07
C GLU A 140 -9.36 -20.81 33.98
N ASP A 141 -10.51 -20.12 33.85
CA ASP A 141 -11.52 -20.35 32.82
C ASP A 141 -11.08 -19.92 31.41
N LYS A 142 -9.99 -19.16 31.30
CA LYS A 142 -9.41 -18.69 30.03
C LYS A 142 -8.17 -19.46 29.60
N ALA A 143 -7.57 -20.26 30.47
CA ALA A 143 -6.32 -20.96 30.21
C ALA A 143 -6.38 -21.86 28.96
N ALA A 144 -7.50 -22.57 28.75
CA ALA A 144 -7.68 -23.43 27.57
C ALA A 144 -7.79 -22.61 26.26
N LEU A 145 -8.45 -21.45 26.30
CA LEU A 145 -8.55 -20.56 25.14
C LEU A 145 -7.20 -19.95 24.79
N VAL A 146 -6.41 -19.53 25.80
CA VAL A 146 -5.04 -19.04 25.57
C VAL A 146 -4.17 -20.14 24.98
N ALA A 147 -4.25 -21.37 25.49
CA ALA A 147 -3.52 -22.51 24.92
C ALA A 147 -3.91 -22.78 23.46
N GLY A 148 -5.22 -22.72 23.14
CA GLY A 148 -5.71 -22.88 21.77
C GLY A 148 -5.27 -21.74 20.84
N ALA A 149 -5.21 -20.50 21.34
CA ALA A 149 -4.71 -19.36 20.58
C ALA A 149 -3.20 -19.47 20.33
N LEU A 150 -2.42 -19.92 21.32
CA LEU A 150 -1.00 -20.23 21.13
C LEU A 150 -0.79 -21.34 20.11
N ASP A 151 -1.60 -22.40 20.13
CA ASP A 151 -1.55 -23.46 19.13
C ASP A 151 -1.85 -22.95 17.72
N ASN A 152 -2.87 -22.08 17.59
CA ASN A 152 -3.25 -21.43 16.33
C ASN A 152 -2.08 -20.69 15.66
N VAL A 153 -1.16 -20.15 16.46
CA VAL A 153 0.01 -19.39 15.98
C VAL A 153 1.31 -20.20 16.01
N GLY A 154 1.22 -21.53 16.16
CA GLY A 154 2.37 -22.44 16.17
C GLY A 154 3.20 -22.42 17.47
N ARG A 155 2.67 -21.82 18.54
CA ARG A 155 3.28 -21.70 19.88
C ARG A 155 2.65 -22.65 20.92
N GLY A 156 1.90 -23.66 20.48
CA GLY A 156 1.17 -24.59 21.37
C GLY A 156 2.06 -25.34 22.36
N ALA A 157 3.32 -25.62 21.99
CA ALA A 157 4.29 -26.30 22.87
C ALA A 157 4.67 -25.46 24.10
N GLN A 158 4.57 -24.12 24.01
CA GLN A 158 4.88 -23.20 25.09
C GLN A 158 3.69 -22.96 26.04
N ALA A 159 2.47 -23.38 25.68
CA ALA A 159 1.26 -23.06 26.44
C ALA A 159 1.32 -23.48 27.91
N GLY A 160 2.02 -24.58 28.22
CA GLY A 160 2.20 -25.06 29.61
C GLY A 160 3.05 -24.16 30.50
N ASP A 161 3.88 -23.30 29.91
CA ASP A 161 4.77 -22.38 30.62
C ASP A 161 4.14 -20.99 30.82
N VAL A 162 3.09 -20.67 30.06
CA VAL A 162 2.42 -19.35 30.07
C VAL A 162 1.46 -19.23 31.26
N LYS A 163 1.70 -18.22 32.09
CA LYS A 163 0.89 -17.89 33.28
C LYS A 163 0.26 -16.50 33.22
N TYR A 164 0.89 -15.56 32.53
CA TYR A 164 0.51 -14.15 32.54
C TYR A 164 0.03 -13.68 31.16
N TYR A 165 -0.81 -12.67 31.14
CA TYR A 165 -1.15 -11.92 29.92
C TYR A 165 -0.65 -10.48 30.05
N THR A 166 -0.44 -9.84 28.90
CA THR A 166 -0.13 -8.41 28.76
C THR A 166 -0.51 -7.95 27.35
N GLY A 167 -0.35 -6.67 27.04
CA GLY A 167 -0.60 -6.09 25.73
C GLY A 167 0.65 -5.59 25.01
N MET A 168 0.49 -5.35 23.72
CA MET A 168 1.51 -4.82 22.83
C MET A 168 0.86 -4.05 21.70
N VAL A 169 1.46 -2.93 21.31
CA VAL A 169 1.16 -2.24 20.06
C VAL A 169 2.41 -2.07 19.21
N SER A 170 2.27 -2.12 17.90
CA SER A 170 3.37 -1.91 16.96
C SER A 170 2.93 -1.25 15.66
N THR A 171 3.85 -0.68 14.90
CA THR A 171 3.61 -0.20 13.53
C THR A 171 4.00 -1.22 12.47
N ALA A 172 4.14 -2.50 12.84
CA ALA A 172 4.68 -3.56 11.99
C ALA A 172 3.89 -3.82 10.69
N GLU A 173 2.60 -3.50 10.67
CA GLU A 173 1.73 -3.66 9.49
C GLU A 173 1.50 -2.33 8.76
N THR A 174 1.95 -1.21 9.32
CA THR A 174 1.49 0.10 8.89
C THR A 174 2.62 1.01 8.45
N PHE A 175 3.76 0.98 9.15
CA PHE A 175 4.85 1.91 8.91
C PHE A 175 6.19 1.41 9.48
N ALA A 176 7.22 1.53 8.65
CA ALA A 176 8.60 1.47 9.07
C ALA A 176 9.40 2.52 8.30
N GLN A 177 10.51 2.96 8.88
CA GLN A 177 11.45 3.87 8.23
C GLN A 177 12.86 3.66 8.73
N ALA A 178 13.83 4.08 7.92
CA ALA A 178 15.19 4.30 8.39
C ALA A 178 15.36 5.78 8.75
N TYR A 179 16.02 6.04 9.87
CA TYR A 179 16.39 7.35 10.39
C TYR A 179 15.20 8.24 10.80
N GLY A 180 15.36 8.96 11.89
CA GLY A 180 14.31 9.80 12.43
C GLY A 180 14.50 10.16 13.89
N TYR A 181 13.47 10.76 14.46
CA TYR A 181 13.37 11.05 15.88
C TYR A 181 12.12 10.37 16.43
N TYR A 182 12.29 9.58 17.49
CA TYR A 182 11.24 8.77 18.10
C TYR A 182 11.12 9.17 19.56
N GLU A 183 9.92 9.52 20.02
CA GLU A 183 9.67 9.98 21.38
C GLU A 183 8.42 9.32 21.95
N ILE A 184 8.50 8.95 23.23
CA ILE A 184 7.38 8.43 24.01
C ILE A 184 7.35 9.09 25.37
N THR A 185 6.16 9.48 25.82
CA THR A 185 5.91 9.91 27.20
C THR A 185 5.02 8.87 27.87
N ALA A 186 5.45 8.34 29.02
CA ALA A 186 4.77 7.25 29.68
C ALA A 186 4.98 7.20 31.20
N SER A 187 4.09 6.51 31.91
CA SER A 187 4.21 6.11 33.31
C SER A 187 4.47 4.62 33.43
N ILE A 188 5.46 4.27 34.27
CA ILE A 188 5.98 2.90 34.40
C ILE A 188 5.29 2.16 35.57
N PRO A 189 4.80 0.91 35.37
CA PRO A 189 4.23 0.09 36.42
C PRO A 189 5.29 -0.41 37.40
N VAL A 190 4.87 -0.72 38.62
CA VAL A 190 5.72 -1.28 39.68
C VAL A 190 5.54 -2.78 39.80
N GLY A 191 6.51 -3.47 40.41
CA GLY A 191 6.48 -4.91 40.60
C GLY A 191 7.50 -5.61 39.71
N LYS A 192 8.42 -6.35 40.33
CA LYS A 192 9.31 -7.25 39.60
C LYS A 192 8.45 -8.16 38.72
N GLY A 193 8.85 -8.37 37.48
CA GLY A 193 8.05 -9.09 36.49
C GLY A 193 7.71 -8.23 35.30
N HIS A 194 7.29 -6.98 35.55
CA HIS A 194 7.08 -5.98 34.51
C HIS A 194 8.40 -5.65 33.82
N TRP A 195 8.30 -5.52 32.50
CA TRP A 195 9.39 -5.12 31.62
C TRP A 195 8.83 -4.25 30.47
N PRO A 196 8.46 -2.99 30.79
CA PRO A 196 7.99 -2.02 29.80
C PRO A 196 9.12 -1.64 28.85
N ALA A 197 8.80 -1.56 27.55
CA ALA A 197 9.75 -1.24 26.51
C ALA A 197 9.14 -0.37 25.40
N PHE A 198 9.99 0.49 24.83
CA PHE A 198 9.77 1.16 23.55
C PHE A 198 11.00 0.93 22.68
N TRP A 199 10.82 0.25 21.55
CA TRP A 199 11.92 -0.27 20.74
C TRP A 199 11.54 -0.38 19.27
N LEU A 200 12.55 -0.56 18.41
CA LEU A 200 12.42 -0.64 16.98
C LEU A 200 12.94 -1.99 16.47
N ALA A 201 12.18 -2.60 15.57
CA ALA A 201 12.51 -3.89 14.96
C ALA A 201 12.51 -3.82 13.42
N PRO A 202 13.32 -4.64 12.72
CA PRO A 202 13.47 -4.58 11.28
C PRO A 202 12.20 -4.99 10.56
N ALA A 203 11.85 -4.21 9.54
CA ALA A 203 10.78 -4.51 8.59
C ALA A 203 11.10 -5.74 7.70
N GLY A 204 12.39 -6.00 7.47
CA GLY A 204 12.89 -7.16 6.74
C GLY A 204 12.88 -8.48 7.55
N ILE A 205 13.33 -9.57 6.92
CA ILE A 205 13.50 -10.86 7.61
C ILE A 205 14.80 -10.83 8.40
N GLY A 206 14.79 -11.35 9.64
CA GLY A 206 16.00 -11.50 10.45
C GLY A 206 15.95 -10.73 11.77
N TRP A 207 16.72 -11.20 12.73
CA TRP A 207 17.06 -10.52 13.97
C TRP A 207 18.42 -11.02 14.43
N PRO A 208 19.37 -10.16 14.81
CA PRO A 208 19.40 -8.68 14.69
C PRO A 208 19.15 -8.15 13.25
N PRO A 209 18.95 -6.84 13.03
CA PRO A 209 19.16 -5.68 13.92
C PRO A 209 18.00 -5.34 14.89
N GLU A 210 18.23 -4.45 15.88
CA GLU A 210 17.23 -3.91 16.83
C GLU A 210 17.72 -2.61 17.51
N ILE A 211 16.81 -1.67 17.83
CA ILE A 211 17.11 -0.45 18.63
C ILE A 211 16.15 -0.36 19.83
N ASP A 212 16.67 -0.48 21.04
CA ASP A 212 15.92 -0.25 22.28
C ASP A 212 16.05 1.19 22.72
N ILE A 213 14.95 1.96 22.59
CA ILE A 213 14.89 3.35 23.08
C ILE A 213 14.80 3.35 24.60
N PHE A 214 14.02 2.43 25.17
CA PHE A 214 14.19 2.04 26.56
C PHE A 214 13.64 0.63 26.84
N GLU A 215 14.24 -0.02 27.85
CA GLU A 215 13.76 -1.21 28.52
C GLU A 215 13.83 -1.02 30.04
N VAL A 216 12.70 -0.95 30.75
CA VAL A 216 12.67 -0.66 32.20
C VAL A 216 12.57 -1.94 33.04
N TYR A 217 13.38 -2.02 34.09
CA TYR A 217 13.27 -3.06 35.11
C TYR A 217 12.47 -2.56 36.31
N SER A 218 11.19 -2.94 36.42
CA SER A 218 10.30 -2.40 37.48
C SER A 218 10.73 -2.73 38.91
N LYS A 219 10.45 -1.79 39.84
CA LYS A 219 10.80 -1.92 41.26
C LYS A 219 10.03 -3.05 41.96
N GLY A 220 10.51 -3.48 43.12
CA GLY A 220 9.81 -4.47 43.94
C GLY A 220 8.51 -3.94 44.57
N VAL A 221 7.58 -4.86 44.86
CA VAL A 221 6.33 -4.59 45.61
C VAL A 221 6.30 -5.41 46.90
N GLY A 222 5.39 -5.09 47.82
CA GLY A 222 5.23 -5.85 49.08
C GLY A 222 6.47 -5.84 49.98
N GLY A 223 7.28 -4.77 49.91
CA GLY A 223 8.54 -4.65 50.67
C GLY A 223 9.72 -5.43 50.08
N THR A 224 9.55 -6.07 48.91
CA THR A 224 10.66 -6.67 48.17
C THR A 224 11.52 -5.61 47.50
N LYS A 225 12.81 -5.88 47.33
CA LYS A 225 13.74 -5.03 46.58
C LYS A 225 14.14 -5.72 45.29
N THR A 226 14.37 -4.93 44.25
CA THR A 226 14.99 -5.38 43.00
C THR A 226 16.37 -4.75 42.88
N GLY A 227 17.34 -5.47 42.31
CA GLY A 227 18.70 -4.95 42.11
C GLY A 227 18.84 -3.96 40.95
N LYS A 228 17.71 -3.62 40.31
CA LYS A 228 17.59 -2.81 39.09
C LYS A 228 16.53 -1.70 39.27
N ASP A 229 16.19 -1.39 40.52
CA ASP A 229 15.24 -0.32 40.86
C ASP A 229 15.69 1.02 40.24
N ASN A 230 14.76 1.75 39.61
CA ASN A 230 15.01 3.00 38.87
C ASN A 230 16.00 2.89 37.71
N THR A 231 16.25 1.67 37.22
CA THR A 231 17.13 1.48 36.06
C THR A 231 16.37 1.11 34.80
N PHE A 232 16.87 1.62 33.68
CA PHE A 232 16.44 1.23 32.34
C PHE A 232 17.64 1.11 31.42
N SER A 233 17.50 0.33 30.37
CA SER A 233 18.54 0.09 29.37
C SER A 233 18.16 0.71 28.03
N THR A 234 19.17 1.18 27.30
CA THR A 234 19.08 1.58 25.90
C THR A 234 20.12 0.79 25.12
N ALA A 235 19.78 0.31 23.92
CA ALA A 235 20.68 -0.55 23.18
C ALA A 235 20.50 -0.48 21.67
N GLY A 236 21.56 -0.81 20.94
CA GLY A 236 21.49 -1.19 19.54
C GLY A 236 22.14 -2.56 19.34
N PHE A 237 21.39 -3.48 18.73
CA PHE A 237 21.82 -4.84 18.40
C PHE A 237 22.06 -4.95 16.91
N PHE A 238 23.16 -5.59 16.56
CA PHE A 238 23.59 -5.80 15.18
C PHE A 238 24.48 -7.03 15.12
N ASP A 239 24.78 -7.50 13.92
CA ASP A 239 25.69 -8.61 13.70
C ASP A 239 26.65 -8.31 12.53
N GLN A 240 27.13 -9.35 11.84
CA GLN A 240 28.00 -9.22 10.68
C GLN A 240 27.27 -9.60 9.40
N VAL A 241 25.95 -9.58 9.39
CA VAL A 241 25.13 -9.86 8.23
C VAL A 241 24.08 -8.79 8.02
N ASP A 242 23.78 -8.48 6.76
CA ASP A 242 22.65 -7.63 6.45
C ASP A 242 21.33 -8.39 6.70
N VAL A 243 20.20 -7.70 6.54
CA VAL A 243 18.86 -8.31 6.65
C VAL A 243 18.61 -9.47 5.68
N ASN A 244 19.48 -9.70 4.69
CA ASN A 244 19.38 -10.82 3.76
C ASN A 244 20.35 -11.97 4.13
N GLY A 245 21.07 -11.87 5.24
CA GLY A 245 22.08 -12.83 5.66
C GLY A 245 23.40 -12.72 4.89
N ASN A 246 23.61 -11.66 4.10
CA ASN A 246 24.87 -11.45 3.39
C ASN A 246 25.91 -10.87 4.36
N PRO A 247 27.16 -11.37 4.34
CA PRO A 247 28.22 -10.82 5.18
C PRO A 247 28.42 -9.31 4.94
N THR A 248 28.40 -8.52 6.01
CA THR A 248 28.75 -7.10 5.98
C THR A 248 30.24 -6.92 6.28
N GLN A 249 30.88 -5.90 5.68
CA GLN A 249 32.34 -5.77 5.70
C GLN A 249 32.91 -5.21 7.02
N SER A 250 32.08 -4.77 7.97
CA SER A 250 32.55 -3.97 9.09
C SER A 250 33.07 -4.86 10.23
N VAL A 251 34.39 -4.83 10.42
CA VAL A 251 35.14 -5.62 11.43
C VAL A 251 35.92 -4.74 12.41
N ASP A 252 35.56 -3.46 12.56
CA ASP A 252 36.13 -2.56 13.59
C ASP A 252 35.03 -1.74 14.28
N TRP A 253 34.16 -2.43 15.00
CA TRP A 253 33.09 -1.81 15.77
C TRP A 253 33.64 -1.33 17.10
N LYS A 254 33.86 -0.02 17.20
CA LYS A 254 34.05 0.65 18.49
C LYS A 254 33.07 1.79 18.58
N ASN A 255 32.61 2.10 19.78
CA ASN A 255 31.80 3.28 19.98
C ASN A 255 32.72 4.50 20.24
N PRO A 256 32.91 5.42 19.27
CA PRO A 256 33.76 6.59 19.47
C PRO A 256 33.15 7.60 20.46
N TYR A 257 31.87 7.46 20.79
CA TYR A 257 31.13 8.33 21.71
C TYR A 257 31.15 7.80 23.15
N ASP A 258 31.41 6.51 23.35
CA ASP A 258 31.52 5.87 24.67
C ASP A 258 32.97 5.47 24.94
N LEU A 259 33.64 6.17 25.86
CA LEU A 259 35.06 5.99 26.13
C LEU A 259 35.29 5.19 27.41
N ASN A 260 36.31 4.34 27.39
CA ASN A 260 36.91 3.74 28.57
C ASN A 260 37.58 4.82 29.44
N PRO A 261 37.89 4.54 30.72
CA PRO A 261 38.58 5.49 31.60
C PRO A 261 39.94 6.00 31.07
N ASP A 262 40.56 5.26 30.15
CA ASP A 262 41.82 5.64 29.48
C ASP A 262 41.62 6.49 28.21
N GLY A 263 40.37 6.84 27.87
CA GLY A 263 40.01 7.64 26.70
C GLY A 263 39.89 6.84 25.40
N THR A 264 40.05 5.51 25.42
CA THR A 264 39.87 4.68 24.24
C THR A 264 38.38 4.39 23.97
N PRO A 265 37.93 4.32 22.70
CA PRO A 265 36.58 3.88 22.36
C PRO A 265 36.24 2.52 22.96
N ARG A 266 35.03 2.37 23.50
CA ARG A 266 34.55 1.13 24.11
C ARG A 266 34.13 0.13 23.04
N ASP A 267 34.51 -1.13 23.24
CA ASP A 267 34.09 -2.24 22.40
C ASP A 267 32.62 -2.61 22.68
N PRO A 268 31.86 -3.06 21.66
CA PRO A 268 30.52 -3.61 21.88
C PRO A 268 30.59 -4.87 22.76
N MET A 269 29.51 -5.13 23.48
CA MET A 269 29.32 -6.43 24.11
C MET A 269 29.10 -7.48 23.03
N ILE A 270 29.73 -8.65 23.17
CA ILE A 270 29.61 -9.76 22.22
C ILE A 270 28.89 -10.93 22.90
N LYS A 271 27.82 -11.42 22.28
CA LYS A 271 27.16 -12.67 22.65
C LYS A 271 27.41 -13.70 21.56
N HIS A 272 28.10 -14.78 21.91
CA HIS A 272 28.36 -15.91 21.02
C HIS A 272 27.13 -16.83 20.96
N LEU A 273 26.39 -16.81 19.84
CA LEU A 273 25.22 -17.64 19.61
C LEU A 273 25.53 -18.73 18.58
N ALA A 274 24.70 -19.78 18.53
CA ALA A 274 24.90 -20.89 17.59
C ALA A 274 24.78 -20.47 16.11
N GLY A 275 24.06 -19.36 15.83
CA GLY A 275 23.87 -18.79 14.50
C GLY A 275 24.84 -17.67 14.11
N GLY A 276 25.77 -17.29 15.00
CA GLY A 276 26.68 -16.16 14.79
C GLY A 276 26.90 -15.33 16.06
N ASP A 277 27.84 -14.40 16.00
CA ASP A 277 28.07 -13.45 17.07
C ASP A 277 27.09 -12.28 16.96
N GLN A 278 26.41 -11.98 18.07
CA GLN A 278 25.61 -10.76 18.24
C GLN A 278 26.46 -9.69 18.93
N TYR A 279 26.45 -8.48 18.39
CA TYR A 279 27.12 -7.31 18.95
C TYR A 279 26.08 -6.34 19.51
N ILE A 280 26.42 -5.70 20.64
CA ILE A 280 25.49 -4.84 21.36
C ILE A 280 26.25 -3.60 21.86
N PHE A 281 25.79 -2.43 21.42
CA PHE A 281 26.09 -1.18 22.11
C PHE A 281 24.96 -0.92 23.10
N GLN A 282 25.26 -1.00 24.40
CA GLN A 282 24.26 -0.91 25.46
C GLN A 282 24.71 0.04 26.56
N HIS A 283 23.76 0.78 27.09
CA HIS A 283 23.91 1.58 28.29
C HIS A 283 22.77 1.27 29.28
N THR A 284 23.06 1.32 30.58
CA THR A 284 22.04 1.21 31.63
C THR A 284 22.12 2.44 32.49
N THR A 285 21.04 3.21 32.50
CA THR A 285 20.89 4.44 33.27
C THR A 285 20.22 4.12 34.60
N ASP A 286 20.78 4.62 35.71
CA ASP A 286 20.14 4.66 37.03
C ASP A 286 19.55 6.06 37.23
N ALA A 287 18.28 6.23 36.89
CA ALA A 287 17.61 7.53 36.83
C ALA A 287 17.61 8.26 38.18
N MET A 288 17.49 7.50 39.27
CA MET A 288 17.50 8.06 40.62
C MET A 288 18.90 8.55 41.00
N LYS A 289 19.92 7.76 40.69
CA LYS A 289 21.31 8.09 41.03
C LYS A 289 21.87 9.21 40.15
N GLU A 290 21.52 9.21 38.87
CA GLU A 290 22.09 10.12 37.87
C GLU A 290 21.31 11.45 37.79
N PHE A 291 19.97 11.40 37.92
CA PHE A 291 19.10 12.56 37.72
C PHE A 291 18.21 12.89 38.93
N GLY A 292 18.23 12.09 40.00
CA GLY A 292 17.30 12.26 41.12
C GLY A 292 15.84 11.94 40.75
N ALA A 293 15.64 11.19 39.66
CA ALA A 293 14.35 10.87 39.08
C ALA A 293 13.81 9.53 39.62
N ASP A 294 12.64 9.55 40.24
CA ASP A 294 11.86 8.33 40.51
C ASP A 294 10.97 8.03 39.31
N ILE A 295 11.38 7.06 38.47
CA ILE A 295 10.69 6.73 37.20
C ILE A 295 9.27 6.20 37.41
N TYR A 296 8.92 5.84 38.65
CA TYR A 296 7.60 5.32 39.02
C TYR A 296 6.70 6.39 39.66
N SER A 297 7.18 7.63 39.82
CA SER A 297 6.45 8.70 40.53
C SER A 297 5.55 9.56 39.63
N GLY A 298 5.56 9.31 38.33
CA GLY A 298 4.81 10.10 37.36
C GLY A 298 5.09 9.69 35.91
N LYS A 299 4.96 10.66 35.01
CA LYS A 299 5.23 10.51 33.58
C LYS A 299 6.66 10.96 33.30
N TRP A 300 7.30 10.27 32.38
CA TRP A 300 8.65 10.57 31.91
C TRP A 300 8.70 10.40 30.39
N THR A 301 9.63 11.10 29.76
CA THR A 301 9.84 11.09 28.32
C THR A 301 11.16 10.41 28.00
N TRP A 302 11.12 9.50 27.03
CA TRP A 302 12.29 8.89 26.42
C TRP A 302 12.28 9.18 24.93
N ALA A 303 13.46 9.40 24.35
CA ALA A 303 13.57 9.60 22.92
C ALA A 303 14.86 9.01 22.33
N ALA A 304 14.83 8.75 21.04
CA ALA A 304 16.02 8.43 20.25
C ALA A 304 16.07 9.28 18.97
N GLU A 305 17.24 9.87 18.72
CA GLU A 305 17.60 10.48 17.45
C GLU A 305 18.46 9.48 16.68
N TRP A 306 17.95 8.98 15.56
CA TRP A 306 18.60 8.00 14.71
C TRP A 306 18.95 8.65 13.36
N THR A 307 20.24 8.72 13.06
CA THR A 307 20.79 9.29 11.83
C THR A 307 21.64 8.24 11.10
N PRO A 308 22.05 8.47 9.85
CA PRO A 308 23.00 7.60 9.16
C PRO A 308 24.34 7.44 9.88
N ASP A 309 24.74 8.40 10.71
CA ASP A 309 26.05 8.43 11.37
C ASP A 309 26.00 7.91 12.81
N TYR A 310 24.94 8.23 13.54
CA TYR A 310 24.81 7.91 14.97
C TYR A 310 23.36 7.72 15.41
N ILE A 311 23.21 7.06 16.57
CA ILE A 311 21.99 7.01 17.38
C ILE A 311 22.28 7.64 18.74
N ALA A 312 21.48 8.62 19.14
CA ALA A 312 21.55 9.27 20.45
C ALA A 312 20.24 9.06 21.22
N PHE A 313 20.34 8.72 22.50
CA PHE A 313 19.21 8.42 23.37
C PHE A 313 19.07 9.51 24.43
N TYR A 314 17.83 9.85 24.76
CA TYR A 314 17.48 10.94 25.65
C TYR A 314 16.46 10.51 26.71
N PHE A 315 16.53 11.13 27.88
CA PHE A 315 15.60 10.92 28.99
C PHE A 315 15.34 12.23 29.74
N GLY A 316 14.12 12.43 30.24
CA GLY A 316 13.74 13.65 30.95
C GLY A 316 12.28 13.65 31.39
N PRO A 317 11.85 14.66 32.17
CA PRO A 317 10.46 14.74 32.65
C PRO A 317 9.46 15.15 31.55
N ASP A 318 9.94 15.79 30.49
CA ASP A 318 9.18 16.21 29.31
C ASP A 318 10.15 16.52 28.14
N HIS A 319 9.61 16.80 26.95
CA HIS A 319 10.38 17.13 25.73
C HIS A 319 11.40 18.27 25.92
N ASP A 320 11.01 19.34 26.61
CA ASP A 320 11.83 20.55 26.76
C ASP A 320 13.00 20.35 27.74
N HIS A 321 12.96 19.28 28.54
CA HIS A 321 13.94 18.96 29.57
C HIS A 321 14.61 17.59 29.36
N LEU A 322 14.63 17.08 28.13
CA LEU A 322 15.38 15.89 27.75
C LEU A 322 16.89 16.13 27.84
N VAL A 323 17.62 15.13 28.35
CA VAL A 323 19.09 15.09 28.36
C VAL A 323 19.60 13.86 27.65
N GLU A 324 20.68 14.00 26.87
CA GLU A 324 21.35 12.86 26.23
C GLU A 324 21.97 11.95 27.29
N ILE A 325 21.61 10.67 27.27
CA ILE A 325 22.10 9.64 28.21
C ILE A 325 23.09 8.69 27.56
N TYR A 326 23.00 8.47 26.24
CA TYR A 326 23.88 7.57 25.53
C TYR A 326 23.93 7.90 24.04
N ARG A 327 25.07 7.63 23.41
CA ARG A 327 25.25 7.77 21.96
C ARG A 327 26.10 6.64 21.41
N MET A 328 25.75 6.17 20.23
CA MET A 328 26.45 5.12 19.50
C MET A 328 26.54 5.47 18.00
N PRO A 329 27.50 4.91 17.24
CA PRO A 329 27.46 5.00 15.79
C PRO A 329 26.26 4.22 15.25
N THR A 330 25.91 4.42 13.98
CA THR A 330 24.89 3.61 13.27
C THR A 330 25.56 2.51 12.44
N PRO A 331 25.67 1.27 12.95
CA PRO A 331 26.08 0.10 12.18
C PRO A 331 25.31 -0.09 10.87
N ALA A 332 25.93 -0.78 9.92
CA ALA A 332 25.35 -1.02 8.59
C ALA A 332 23.98 -1.72 8.68
N ASP A 333 23.83 -2.70 9.57
CA ASP A 333 22.56 -3.41 9.77
C ASP A 333 21.49 -2.47 10.34
N LEU A 334 21.90 -1.52 11.20
CA LEU A 334 21.06 -0.46 11.77
C LEU A 334 20.78 0.70 10.79
N GLN A 335 20.94 0.48 9.48
CA GLN A 335 20.49 1.39 8.41
C GLN A 335 19.23 0.89 7.71
N THR A 336 18.73 -0.30 8.07
CA THR A 336 17.50 -0.87 7.52
C THR A 336 16.25 -0.19 8.09
N PRO A 337 15.14 -0.09 7.33
CA PRO A 337 13.87 0.38 7.87
C PRO A 337 13.38 -0.45 9.06
N MET A 338 12.89 0.23 10.11
CA MET A 338 12.34 -0.40 11.31
C MET A 338 10.97 0.16 11.69
N TYR A 339 10.12 -0.71 12.23
CA TYR A 339 8.83 -0.33 12.82
C TYR A 339 8.97 -0.18 14.34
N ALA A 340 8.10 0.61 14.94
CA ALA A 340 8.08 0.87 16.36
C ALA A 340 7.23 -0.16 17.12
N ILE A 341 7.64 -0.46 18.36
CA ILE A 341 7.00 -1.41 19.24
C ILE A 341 6.90 -0.85 20.65
N ILE A 342 5.74 -0.97 21.27
CA ILE A 342 5.49 -0.64 22.68
C ILE A 342 4.84 -1.85 23.37
N ASN A 343 5.43 -2.32 24.46
CA ASN A 343 4.88 -3.46 25.21
C ASN A 343 5.29 -3.43 26.69
N ASP A 344 4.64 -4.25 27.50
CA ASP A 344 5.06 -4.57 28.88
C ASP A 344 5.21 -6.08 29.03
N GLN A 345 6.39 -6.61 28.68
CA GLN A 345 6.63 -8.05 28.75
C GLN A 345 6.62 -8.50 30.23
N ILE A 346 5.91 -9.58 30.52
CA ILE A 346 5.94 -10.18 31.85
C ILE A 346 6.86 -11.39 31.86
N SER A 347 7.81 -11.41 32.79
CA SER A 347 8.87 -12.43 32.86
C SER A 347 9.88 -12.35 31.69
N SER A 348 11.00 -13.04 31.86
CA SER A 348 12.09 -13.13 30.89
C SER A 348 12.76 -14.49 31.02
N THR A 349 13.43 -14.97 29.98
CA THR A 349 14.37 -16.10 30.06
C THR A 349 15.51 -15.87 31.06
N TRP A 350 15.79 -14.63 31.46
CA TRP A 350 16.87 -14.23 32.38
C TRP A 350 16.47 -14.18 33.87
N GLY A 351 15.29 -14.70 34.24
CA GLY A 351 14.88 -14.79 35.64
C GLY A 351 14.25 -13.52 36.23
N TRP A 352 13.77 -12.61 35.38
CA TRP A 352 12.95 -11.44 35.75
C TRP A 352 11.48 -11.79 36.03
N ASP A 353 11.22 -12.89 36.75
CA ASP A 353 9.87 -13.33 37.08
C ASP A 353 9.18 -12.47 38.15
N PRO A 354 7.82 -12.35 38.11
CA PRO A 354 7.02 -11.92 39.25
C PRO A 354 7.36 -12.68 40.54
N VAL A 355 7.37 -11.96 41.66
CA VAL A 355 7.66 -12.57 42.96
C VAL A 355 6.50 -13.47 43.38
N ALA A 356 6.78 -14.75 43.61
CA ALA A 356 5.78 -15.73 44.03
C ALA A 356 4.97 -15.24 45.25
N GLY A 357 3.65 -15.28 45.12
CA GLY A 357 2.71 -14.84 46.16
C GLY A 357 2.38 -13.35 46.15
N LEU A 358 3.05 -12.54 45.31
CA LEU A 358 2.82 -11.09 45.21
C LEU A 358 2.10 -10.67 43.93
N ASP A 359 1.59 -11.61 43.12
CA ASP A 359 0.86 -11.33 41.87
C ASP A 359 -0.27 -10.30 42.07
N HIS A 360 -1.00 -10.37 43.20
CA HIS A 360 -2.08 -9.43 43.55
C HIS A 360 -1.61 -7.98 43.82
N LEU A 361 -0.31 -7.77 44.06
CA LEU A 361 0.31 -6.46 44.19
C LEU A 361 0.98 -6.03 42.89
N THR A 362 1.63 -6.97 42.19
CA THR A 362 2.25 -6.71 40.88
C THR A 362 1.17 -6.32 39.85
N PHE A 363 0.05 -7.02 39.82
CA PHE A 363 -1.05 -6.76 38.88
C PHE A 363 -2.24 -6.09 39.58
N ALA A 364 -1.96 -5.20 40.53
CA ALA A 364 -3.01 -4.45 41.21
C ALA A 364 -3.73 -3.50 40.22
N PRO A 365 -5.06 -3.27 40.35
CA PRO A 365 -5.77 -2.33 39.50
C PRO A 365 -5.12 -0.94 39.53
N GLY A 366 -4.90 -0.35 38.34
CA GLY A 366 -4.26 0.95 38.16
C GLY A 366 -2.73 0.91 38.15
N ASN A 367 -2.12 -0.27 38.14
CA ASN A 367 -0.67 -0.47 37.96
C ASN A 367 -0.35 -0.90 36.52
N ASP A 368 -0.84 -0.14 35.56
CA ASP A 368 -0.65 -0.40 34.13
C ASP A 368 0.61 0.32 33.61
N PHE A 369 1.11 -0.11 32.46
CA PHE A 369 2.00 0.71 31.64
C PHE A 369 1.15 1.70 30.84
N VAL A 370 1.29 2.99 31.16
CA VAL A 370 0.41 4.04 30.63
C VAL A 370 1.20 4.94 29.70
N ILE A 371 0.77 5.08 28.46
CA ILE A 371 1.40 5.86 27.42
C ILE A 371 0.54 7.07 27.11
N ASP A 372 1.10 8.25 27.35
CA ASP A 372 0.43 9.53 27.10
C ASP A 372 0.53 9.96 25.65
N SER A 373 1.72 9.82 25.07
CA SER A 373 1.93 10.25 23.69
C SER A 373 3.09 9.51 23.06
N VAL A 374 2.97 9.25 21.76
CA VAL A 374 4.07 8.81 20.91
C VAL A 374 4.19 9.78 19.75
N SER A 375 5.40 10.21 19.43
CA SER A 375 5.66 10.98 18.22
C SER A 375 6.86 10.42 17.45
N VAL A 376 6.70 10.35 16.13
CA VAL A 376 7.72 9.86 15.22
C VAL A 376 7.92 10.90 14.14
N TYR A 377 9.17 11.27 13.92
CA TYR A 377 9.60 12.19 12.89
C TYR A 377 10.60 11.50 11.95
N ALA A 378 10.52 11.82 10.67
CA ALA A 378 11.46 11.38 9.66
C ALA A 378 12.59 12.40 9.50
N LEU A 379 13.82 11.93 9.30
CA LEU A 379 14.93 12.81 8.96
C LEU A 379 14.76 13.34 7.54
N LYS A 380 14.81 14.68 7.35
CA LYS A 380 14.67 15.27 6.02
C LYS A 380 15.84 14.89 5.11
N PRO A 381 15.59 14.45 3.87
CA PRO A 381 16.65 14.14 2.94
C PRO A 381 17.39 15.39 2.50
N THR A 382 18.67 15.22 2.17
CA THR A 382 19.53 16.31 1.68
C THR A 382 19.34 16.57 0.19
N ASN A 383 18.86 15.58 -0.56
CA ASN A 383 18.57 15.72 -1.98
C ASN A 383 17.29 16.54 -2.18
N VAL A 384 17.33 17.50 -3.10
CA VAL A 384 16.19 18.37 -3.42
C VAL A 384 16.02 18.44 -4.93
N LEU A 385 14.88 17.97 -5.42
CA LEU A 385 14.41 18.17 -6.79
C LEU A 385 13.35 19.27 -6.78
N SER A 386 13.35 20.13 -7.78
CA SER A 386 12.37 21.21 -7.89
C SER A 386 12.01 21.47 -9.34
N ALA A 387 10.74 21.73 -9.60
CA ALA A 387 10.24 22.07 -10.93
C ALA A 387 10.94 23.32 -11.48
N SER A 388 11.32 23.26 -12.76
CA SER A 388 12.00 24.38 -13.46
C SER A 388 11.04 25.30 -14.22
N GLY A 389 9.73 25.00 -14.18
CA GLY A 389 8.66 25.69 -14.89
C GLY A 389 7.30 25.07 -14.52
N LYS A 390 6.21 25.59 -15.10
CA LYS A 390 4.89 24.95 -14.99
C LYS A 390 4.88 23.63 -15.76
N ASP A 391 4.07 22.69 -15.30
CA ASP A 391 3.81 21.40 -15.96
C ASP A 391 5.10 20.55 -16.10
N ALA A 392 5.88 20.49 -15.01
CA ALA A 392 7.18 19.86 -14.99
C ALA A 392 7.09 18.33 -14.83
N VAL A 393 8.02 17.62 -15.47
CA VAL A 393 8.24 16.19 -15.21
C VAL A 393 9.46 16.04 -14.30
N LEU A 394 9.25 15.53 -13.09
CA LEU A 394 10.27 15.28 -12.08
C LEU A 394 10.40 13.78 -11.87
N ILE A 395 11.56 13.22 -12.18
CA ILE A 395 11.85 11.80 -11.98
C ILE A 395 12.92 11.69 -10.91
N ASP A 396 12.58 11.08 -9.78
CA ASP A 396 13.56 10.78 -8.74
C ASP A 396 14.22 9.42 -8.99
N GLY A 397 15.56 9.43 -9.00
CA GLY A 397 16.40 8.23 -9.10
C GLY A 397 17.16 7.92 -7.81
N GLU A 398 16.98 8.73 -6.76
CA GLU A 398 17.67 8.58 -5.49
C GLU A 398 16.84 7.78 -4.48
N LYS A 399 17.43 7.48 -3.32
CA LYS A 399 16.74 6.73 -2.25
C LYS A 399 15.73 7.56 -1.46
N SER A 400 16.02 8.84 -1.26
CA SER A 400 15.18 9.78 -0.49
C SER A 400 15.38 11.20 -1.02
N SER A 401 14.29 11.91 -1.31
CA SER A 401 14.35 13.27 -1.85
C SER A 401 13.27 14.19 -1.30
N GLN A 402 13.54 15.49 -1.29
CA GLN A 402 12.49 16.51 -1.24
C GLN A 402 12.16 16.91 -2.69
N ILE A 403 10.91 16.75 -3.11
CA ILE A 403 10.47 16.97 -4.48
C ILE A 403 9.43 18.10 -4.47
N ASN A 404 9.78 19.25 -5.04
CA ASN A 404 8.90 20.41 -5.07
C ASN A 404 8.32 20.60 -6.48
N GLY A 405 7.00 20.47 -6.59
CA GLY A 405 6.25 20.81 -7.80
C GLY A 405 6.18 22.31 -8.07
N SER A 406 5.56 22.64 -9.19
CA SER A 406 5.16 23.95 -9.66
C SER A 406 3.66 24.19 -9.40
N GLY A 407 3.17 25.36 -9.82
CA GLY A 407 1.73 25.66 -9.81
C GLY A 407 1.03 25.29 -11.14
N GLY A 408 1.53 24.28 -11.83
CA GLY A 408 1.00 23.72 -13.09
C GLY A 408 0.73 22.23 -12.90
N ASN A 409 0.38 21.52 -13.97
CA ASN A 409 0.05 20.09 -13.95
C ASN A 409 1.34 19.27 -14.08
N ASP A 410 1.97 18.97 -12.96
CA ASP A 410 3.25 18.27 -12.93
C ASP A 410 3.07 16.74 -12.99
N ILE A 411 4.12 16.06 -13.45
CA ILE A 411 4.25 14.60 -13.32
C ILE A 411 5.46 14.33 -12.42
N ILE A 412 5.21 13.70 -11.27
CA ILE A 412 6.23 13.40 -10.28
C ILE A 412 6.35 11.89 -10.17
N VAL A 413 7.55 11.36 -10.39
CA VAL A 413 7.85 9.93 -10.23
C VAL A 413 8.76 9.79 -9.02
N THR A 414 8.27 9.13 -7.97
CA THR A 414 9.04 8.83 -6.76
C THR A 414 9.85 7.55 -6.99
N GLY A 415 11.06 7.48 -6.45
CA GLY A 415 11.93 6.32 -6.63
C GLY A 415 11.39 5.13 -5.84
N GLY A 416 11.39 3.91 -6.42
CA GLY A 416 11.09 2.66 -5.70
C GLY A 416 12.18 2.23 -4.69
N GLY A 417 13.03 3.16 -4.24
CA GLY A 417 14.19 2.93 -3.37
C GLY A 417 13.83 2.70 -1.90
N ALA A 418 14.85 2.61 -1.04
CA ALA A 418 14.76 2.26 0.39
C ALA A 418 14.69 3.45 1.35
N GLY A 419 14.19 4.59 0.90
CA GLY A 419 14.18 5.83 1.68
C GLY A 419 12.85 6.57 1.61
N GLN A 420 12.81 7.86 1.88
CA GLN A 420 11.55 8.61 1.96
C GLN A 420 11.54 9.81 1.04
N ASP A 421 10.48 9.89 0.25
CA ASP A 421 10.27 11.00 -0.66
C ASP A 421 9.20 11.94 -0.10
N PHE A 422 9.59 13.20 0.03
CA PHE A 422 8.72 14.29 0.48
C PHE A 422 8.28 15.07 -0.75
N VAL A 423 7.08 14.78 -1.24
CA VAL A 423 6.49 15.42 -2.41
C VAL A 423 5.64 16.60 -1.95
N ASN A 424 5.95 17.78 -2.46
CA ASN A 424 5.21 19.01 -2.19
C ASN A 424 4.62 19.56 -3.48
N LEU A 425 3.32 19.33 -3.66
CA LEU A 425 2.55 19.82 -4.79
C LEU A 425 2.17 21.30 -4.56
N ALA A 426 2.38 22.15 -5.56
CA ALA A 426 2.10 23.59 -5.46
C ALA A 426 0.84 24.01 -6.24
N GLY A 427 -0.06 23.03 -6.47
CA GLY A 427 -1.37 23.16 -7.12
C GLY A 427 -1.31 22.93 -8.63
N GLY A 428 -2.41 22.49 -9.20
CA GLY A 428 -2.44 21.94 -10.55
C GLY A 428 -3.38 20.75 -10.58
N ALA A 429 -3.41 20.03 -11.70
CA ALA A 429 -3.89 18.66 -11.77
C ALA A 429 -2.65 17.78 -11.93
N ASP A 430 -2.03 17.43 -10.82
CA ASP A 430 -0.74 16.74 -10.75
C ASP A 430 -0.91 15.23 -10.84
N ILE A 431 0.11 14.54 -11.35
CA ILE A 431 0.19 13.07 -11.36
C ILE A 431 1.39 12.65 -10.53
N VAL A 432 1.15 11.93 -9.44
CA VAL A 432 2.21 11.34 -8.61
C VAL A 432 2.30 9.84 -8.88
N HIS A 433 3.36 9.41 -9.55
CA HIS A 433 3.71 8.02 -9.72
C HIS A 433 4.52 7.51 -8.55
N VAL A 434 3.97 6.53 -7.85
CA VAL A 434 4.64 5.79 -6.79
C VAL A 434 4.85 4.36 -7.25
N THR A 435 6.12 3.98 -7.41
CA THR A 435 6.50 2.59 -7.69
C THR A 435 6.73 1.83 -6.41
N ARG A 436 6.22 0.59 -6.35
CA ARG A 436 6.36 -0.26 -5.18
C ARG A 436 7.84 -0.48 -4.86
N GLY A 437 8.21 -0.13 -3.65
CA GLY A 437 9.59 -0.11 -3.17
C GLY A 437 9.67 -0.36 -1.68
N THR A 438 10.79 0.02 -1.08
CA THR A 438 11.07 -0.08 0.37
C THR A 438 10.93 1.26 1.09
N GLY A 439 10.38 2.25 0.40
CA GLY A 439 10.45 3.65 0.77
C GLY A 439 9.10 4.33 0.79
N ASN A 440 8.84 5.15 1.81
CA ASN A 440 7.57 5.85 1.97
C ASN A 440 7.49 7.07 1.05
N ALA A 441 6.26 7.41 0.62
CA ALA A 441 5.98 8.65 -0.09
C ALA A 441 5.10 9.54 0.79
N ILE A 442 5.56 10.75 1.07
CA ILE A 442 4.87 11.73 1.92
C ILE A 442 4.47 12.90 1.03
N ILE A 443 3.19 13.01 0.73
CA ILE A 443 2.65 13.91 -0.29
C ILE A 443 1.87 15.03 0.40
N SER A 444 2.30 16.28 0.18
CA SER A 444 1.61 17.48 0.60
C SER A 444 0.98 18.19 -0.59
N GLY A 445 -0.17 18.83 -0.38
CA GLY A 445 -0.84 19.61 -1.42
C GLY A 445 -1.71 18.80 -2.38
N PHE A 446 -1.91 17.49 -2.12
CA PHE A 446 -2.76 16.62 -2.94
C PHE A 446 -4.23 17.10 -2.89
N GLY A 447 -4.70 17.62 -4.01
CA GLY A 447 -6.01 18.21 -4.22
C GLY A 447 -6.97 17.30 -4.98
N ALA A 448 -8.15 17.86 -5.28
CA ALA A 448 -9.25 17.11 -5.90
C ALA A 448 -9.00 16.74 -7.37
N ASP A 449 -8.10 17.43 -8.07
CA ASP A 449 -7.78 17.20 -9.49
C ASP A 449 -6.50 16.36 -9.66
N ASP A 450 -5.81 16.06 -8.56
CA ASP A 450 -4.58 15.29 -8.57
C ASP A 450 -4.87 13.79 -8.62
N HIS A 451 -3.96 13.06 -9.25
CA HIS A 451 -4.02 11.63 -9.43
C HIS A 451 -2.75 10.98 -8.85
N ILE A 452 -2.93 9.81 -8.26
CA ILE A 452 -1.83 8.96 -7.82
C ILE A 452 -1.82 7.67 -8.62
N VAL A 453 -0.68 7.36 -9.20
CA VAL A 453 -0.42 6.11 -9.91
C VAL A 453 0.32 5.19 -8.96
N LEU A 454 -0.29 4.04 -8.65
CA LEU A 454 0.28 3.03 -7.75
C LEU A 454 0.77 1.86 -8.59
N GLU A 455 2.08 1.79 -8.82
CA GLU A 455 2.71 0.79 -9.66
C GLU A 455 3.22 -0.40 -8.82
N GLY A 456 2.70 -1.61 -9.02
CA GLY A 456 3.17 -2.83 -8.35
C GLY A 456 2.61 -3.07 -6.94
N PHE A 457 1.68 -2.23 -6.48
CA PHE A 457 1.03 -2.36 -5.18
C PHE A 457 0.05 -3.53 -5.15
N ASN A 458 -0.06 -4.22 -4.02
CA ASN A 458 -1.05 -5.28 -3.85
C ASN A 458 -2.41 -4.68 -3.44
N ILE A 459 -3.05 -3.95 -4.35
CA ILE A 459 -4.30 -3.22 -4.13
C ILE A 459 -5.25 -3.53 -5.28
N ASP A 460 -6.51 -3.86 -4.95
CA ASP A 460 -7.55 -4.21 -5.93
C ASP A 460 -8.17 -2.95 -6.54
N GLY A 461 -7.48 -2.37 -7.53
CA GLY A 461 -7.92 -1.16 -8.21
C GLY A 461 -8.12 0.06 -7.30
N ALA A 462 -8.82 1.06 -7.84
CA ALA A 462 -9.15 2.29 -7.13
C ALA A 462 -10.03 2.05 -5.88
N ALA A 463 -11.00 1.15 -5.97
CA ALA A 463 -11.89 0.81 -4.86
C ALA A 463 -11.11 0.16 -3.71
N GLY A 464 -10.16 -0.73 -4.02
CA GLY A 464 -9.21 -1.30 -3.08
C GLY A 464 -8.37 -0.22 -2.39
N ALA A 465 -7.87 0.78 -3.13
CA ALA A 465 -7.09 1.86 -2.56
C ALA A 465 -7.93 2.70 -1.57
N ILE A 466 -9.11 3.16 -2.01
CA ILE A 466 -10.06 3.91 -1.18
C ILE A 466 -10.45 3.12 0.07
N SER A 467 -10.71 1.82 -0.08
CA SER A 467 -11.11 0.95 1.03
C SER A 467 -9.98 0.67 2.02
N ARG A 468 -8.73 1.10 1.78
CA ARG A 468 -7.60 0.99 2.73
C ARG A 468 -7.17 2.32 3.34
N LEU A 469 -7.70 3.44 2.83
CA LEU A 469 -7.39 4.76 3.38
C LEU A 469 -7.78 4.83 4.87
N THR A 470 -6.82 5.32 5.67
CA THR A 470 -6.93 5.43 7.11
C THR A 470 -6.61 6.85 7.55
N GLN A 471 -7.47 7.44 8.39
CA GLN A 471 -7.14 8.70 9.06
C GLN A 471 -6.12 8.44 10.18
N VAL A 472 -4.98 9.10 10.14
CA VAL A 472 -3.94 9.09 11.18
C VAL A 472 -3.65 10.54 11.57
N GLY A 473 -4.22 10.98 12.69
CA GLY A 473 -4.18 12.38 13.07
C GLY A 473 -4.84 13.26 11.99
N LYS A 474 -4.09 14.22 11.47
CA LYS A 474 -4.53 15.15 10.40
C LYS A 474 -4.26 14.63 8.98
N ASP A 475 -3.59 13.48 8.86
CA ASP A 475 -3.10 12.94 7.60
C ASP A 475 -3.87 11.66 7.23
N VAL A 476 -3.84 11.30 5.94
CA VAL A 476 -4.42 10.05 5.43
C VAL A 476 -3.32 9.13 4.99
N TRP A 477 -3.40 7.87 5.43
CA TRP A 477 -2.43 6.83 5.13
C TRP A 477 -3.04 5.79 4.21
N LEU A 478 -2.25 5.38 3.22
CA LEU A 478 -2.43 4.18 2.43
C LEU A 478 -1.24 3.24 2.73
N SER A 479 -1.46 2.30 3.64
CA SER A 479 -0.44 1.35 4.09
C SER A 479 -0.43 0.08 3.23
N ASN A 480 0.76 -0.44 2.96
CA ASN A 480 0.98 -1.68 2.19
C ASN A 480 1.66 -2.80 3.02
N GLY A 481 1.62 -2.73 4.35
CA GLY A 481 2.36 -3.63 5.24
C GLY A 481 3.81 -3.17 5.47
N ALA A 482 4.37 -3.41 6.66
CA ALA A 482 5.80 -3.21 6.94
C ALA A 482 6.56 -4.51 7.27
N TYR A 483 5.91 -5.65 7.48
CA TYR A 483 6.54 -6.95 7.75
C TYR A 483 5.70 -8.14 7.23
N PRO A 484 6.30 -9.25 6.74
CA PRO A 484 7.69 -9.44 6.35
C PRO A 484 7.86 -8.98 4.88
N GLY A 485 8.30 -7.75 4.66
CA GLY A 485 8.34 -7.21 3.30
C GLY A 485 8.71 -5.75 3.26
N ASN A 486 8.92 -5.25 2.03
CA ASN A 486 9.35 -3.88 1.76
C ASN A 486 8.30 -2.88 2.27
N PRO A 487 8.54 -2.20 3.41
CA PRO A 487 7.57 -1.30 4.00
C PRO A 487 7.37 -0.11 3.08
N GLN A 488 6.13 0.15 2.69
CA GLN A 488 5.82 1.35 1.93
C GLN A 488 4.45 1.87 2.32
N THR A 489 4.47 3.09 2.83
CA THR A 489 3.29 3.85 3.22
C THR A 489 3.25 5.10 2.37
N ILE A 490 2.07 5.38 1.82
CA ILE A 490 1.81 6.65 1.18
C ILE A 490 1.02 7.50 2.17
N ILE A 491 1.56 8.65 2.51
CA ILE A 491 1.02 9.56 3.52
C ILE A 491 0.63 10.85 2.82
N PHE A 492 -0.68 11.14 2.78
CA PHE A 492 -1.21 12.39 2.27
C PHE A 492 -1.40 13.36 3.44
N ARG A 493 -0.76 14.52 3.36
CA ARG A 493 -0.74 15.51 4.43
C ARG A 493 -1.96 16.40 4.45
N ASP A 494 -2.47 16.67 5.64
CA ASP A 494 -3.50 17.68 5.90
C ASP A 494 -4.79 17.50 5.06
N VAL A 495 -5.14 16.24 4.77
CA VAL A 495 -6.35 15.84 4.03
C VAL A 495 -7.19 14.87 4.85
N ARG A 496 -8.43 14.63 4.42
CA ARG A 496 -9.34 13.68 5.05
C ARG A 496 -9.70 12.54 4.11
N VAL A 497 -10.03 11.39 4.68
CA VAL A 497 -10.42 10.21 3.89
C VAL A 497 -11.61 10.52 2.99
N GLU A 498 -12.58 11.33 3.46
CA GLU A 498 -13.74 11.75 2.67
C GLU A 498 -13.44 12.69 1.49
N ASP A 499 -12.22 13.25 1.41
CA ASP A 499 -11.83 14.14 0.31
C ASP A 499 -11.41 13.36 -0.94
N PHE A 500 -11.13 12.06 -0.82
CA PHE A 500 -10.65 11.20 -1.90
C PHE A 500 -11.80 10.60 -2.72
N ARG A 501 -11.58 10.48 -4.03
CA ARG A 501 -12.47 9.79 -4.96
C ARG A 501 -11.75 8.66 -5.71
N PRO A 502 -12.47 7.59 -6.11
CA PRO A 502 -11.84 6.48 -6.85
C PRO A 502 -11.10 6.91 -8.13
N ASP A 503 -11.59 7.93 -8.86
CA ASP A 503 -10.96 8.41 -10.09
C ASP A 503 -9.52 8.90 -9.90
N GLN A 504 -9.16 9.32 -8.68
CA GLN A 504 -7.81 9.80 -8.36
C GLN A 504 -6.78 8.67 -8.21
N PHE A 505 -7.21 7.40 -8.12
CA PHE A 505 -6.32 6.27 -7.92
C PHE A 505 -6.19 5.44 -9.19
N VAL A 506 -5.00 5.47 -9.77
CA VAL A 506 -4.64 4.63 -10.92
C VAL A 506 -3.77 3.50 -10.41
N VAL A 507 -4.37 2.39 -10.04
CA VAL A 507 -3.63 1.20 -9.59
C VAL A 507 -3.23 0.37 -10.78
N ARG A 508 -1.92 0.12 -10.90
CA ARG A 508 -1.31 -0.60 -12.01
C ARG A 508 -0.46 -1.73 -11.48
N TRP A 509 -0.48 -2.83 -12.24
CA TRP A 509 0.31 -4.01 -11.93
C TRP A 509 0.01 -4.56 -10.53
N SER A 510 -1.28 -4.66 -10.18
CA SER A 510 -1.69 -5.22 -8.89
C SER A 510 -0.98 -6.55 -8.71
N GLU A 511 -0.09 -6.66 -7.73
CA GLU A 511 0.38 -7.98 -7.31
C GLU A 511 -0.79 -8.62 -6.61
N THR A 512 -1.72 -9.18 -7.38
CA THR A 512 -2.86 -9.95 -6.89
C THR A 512 -2.38 -10.80 -5.72
N PRO A 513 -2.96 -10.65 -4.51
CA PRO A 513 -2.35 -11.14 -3.29
C PRO A 513 -1.97 -12.59 -3.44
N ASN A 514 -0.68 -12.85 -3.29
CA ASN A 514 -0.19 -14.19 -3.30
C ASN A 514 -0.68 -14.92 -2.03
N ILE A 515 -1.72 -15.75 -2.17
CA ILE A 515 -2.25 -16.60 -1.10
C ILE A 515 -1.22 -17.62 -0.55
N TRP A 516 0.00 -17.69 -1.10
CA TRP A 516 1.10 -18.46 -0.51
C TRP A 516 1.55 -17.88 0.83
N THR A 517 1.15 -16.66 1.23
CA THR A 517 1.71 -15.99 2.41
C THR A 517 0.82 -15.92 3.66
N ASP A 518 -0.49 -16.22 3.62
CA ASP A 518 -1.36 -15.67 4.69
C ASP A 518 -2.49 -16.44 5.35
N LYS A 519 -2.77 -17.70 5.06
CA LYS A 519 -3.74 -18.44 5.89
C LYS A 519 -3.29 -19.87 6.16
N THR A 520 -3.56 -20.34 7.37
CA THR A 520 -3.64 -21.76 7.72
C THR A 520 -4.68 -22.41 6.80
N LYS A 521 -4.21 -23.06 5.73
CA LYS A 521 -5.09 -23.76 4.79
C LYS A 521 -5.53 -25.09 5.38
N SER A 522 -6.79 -25.47 5.16
CA SER A 522 -7.28 -26.79 5.53
C SER A 522 -6.42 -27.89 4.87
N ALA A 523 -5.95 -28.87 5.63
CA ALA A 523 -5.05 -29.90 5.09
C ALA A 523 -5.78 -30.85 4.11
N THR A 524 -7.11 -30.92 4.16
CA THR A 524 -7.93 -31.89 3.43
C THR A 524 -8.75 -31.19 2.34
N LYS A 525 -8.81 -31.79 1.15
CA LYS A 525 -9.71 -31.32 0.08
C LYS A 525 -11.10 -31.89 0.26
N ILE A 526 -12.10 -31.02 0.17
CA ILE A 526 -13.52 -31.34 0.21
C ILE A 526 -13.97 -31.73 -1.19
N GLY A 527 -14.59 -32.89 -1.34
CA GLY A 527 -15.18 -33.35 -2.61
C GLY A 527 -16.63 -33.79 -2.44
N ASP A 528 -17.35 -33.93 -3.54
CA ASP A 528 -18.76 -34.33 -3.57
C ASP A 528 -18.91 -35.83 -3.23
N SER A 529 -18.95 -36.09 -1.91
CA SER A 529 -18.95 -37.43 -1.34
C SER A 529 -20.35 -38.05 -1.26
N ASP A 530 -21.39 -37.24 -1.28
CA ASP A 530 -22.80 -37.65 -1.27
C ASP A 530 -23.39 -37.82 -2.68
N GLY A 531 -22.70 -37.34 -3.71
CA GLY A 531 -23.07 -37.52 -5.12
C GLY A 531 -24.17 -36.57 -5.59
N ASP A 532 -24.41 -35.48 -4.87
CA ASP A 532 -25.46 -34.50 -5.20
C ASP A 532 -25.02 -33.56 -6.34
N GLY A 533 -23.73 -33.58 -6.71
CA GLY A 533 -23.14 -32.73 -7.74
C GLY A 533 -22.69 -31.37 -7.24
N VAL A 534 -22.66 -31.13 -5.92
CA VAL A 534 -22.34 -29.84 -5.33
C VAL A 534 -21.36 -29.96 -4.15
N VAL A 535 -20.23 -29.27 -4.26
CA VAL A 535 -19.24 -29.13 -3.19
C VAL A 535 -19.43 -27.76 -2.54
N ARG A 536 -19.45 -27.71 -1.20
CA ARG A 536 -19.61 -26.47 -0.43
C ARG A 536 -18.42 -26.29 0.50
N ALA A 537 -17.93 -25.06 0.57
CA ALA A 537 -17.00 -24.66 1.61
C ALA A 537 -17.60 -24.97 3.00
N LEU A 538 -16.75 -25.47 3.90
CA LEU A 538 -17.12 -25.80 5.29
C LEU A 538 -16.66 -24.74 6.28
N GLU A 539 -15.57 -24.05 5.93
CA GLU A 539 -14.88 -23.04 6.73
C GLU A 539 -14.18 -22.04 5.80
N ASP A 540 -13.79 -20.89 6.34
CA ASP A 540 -13.00 -19.88 5.64
C ASP A 540 -11.64 -20.48 5.21
N GLY A 541 -11.25 -20.37 3.93
CA GLY A 541 -10.02 -21.00 3.45
C GLY A 541 -10.18 -22.46 3.03
N SER A 542 -11.39 -22.86 2.63
CA SER A 542 -11.73 -24.20 2.19
C SER A 542 -11.01 -24.58 0.90
N ARG A 543 -10.66 -25.87 0.78
CA ARG A 543 -10.05 -26.43 -0.43
C ARG A 543 -11.00 -27.45 -1.03
N MET A 544 -11.44 -27.24 -2.25
CA MET A 544 -12.46 -28.05 -2.91
C MET A 544 -11.88 -28.79 -4.13
N ILE A 545 -12.40 -29.98 -4.45
CA ILE A 545 -11.98 -30.79 -5.61
C ILE A 545 -13.17 -31.46 -6.29
N ASP A 546 -13.20 -31.45 -7.62
CA ASP A 546 -14.35 -31.98 -8.40
C ASP A 546 -14.21 -33.47 -8.75
N THR A 547 -13.06 -34.09 -8.47
CA THR A 547 -12.82 -35.52 -8.71
C THR A 547 -13.31 -36.39 -7.57
N GLY A 548 -13.67 -37.65 -7.88
CA GLY A 548 -14.05 -38.65 -6.88
C GLY A 548 -15.55 -38.73 -6.58
N SER A 549 -16.35 -37.86 -7.20
CA SER A 549 -17.81 -37.87 -7.07
C SER A 549 -18.48 -39.00 -7.85
N SER A 550 -19.59 -39.52 -7.30
CA SER A 550 -20.48 -40.48 -7.96
C SER A 550 -21.48 -39.82 -8.92
N HIS A 551 -21.59 -38.49 -8.91
CA HIS A 551 -22.41 -37.71 -9.82
C HIS A 551 -21.84 -37.77 -11.25
N SER A 552 -22.69 -37.99 -12.26
CA SER A 552 -22.26 -38.16 -13.66
C SER A 552 -22.15 -36.86 -14.45
N GLY A 553 -22.77 -35.77 -13.98
CA GLY A 553 -22.77 -34.45 -14.61
C GLY A 553 -21.65 -33.52 -14.13
N PRO A 554 -21.69 -32.24 -14.51
CA PRO A 554 -20.78 -31.24 -13.97
C PRO A 554 -20.93 -31.05 -12.46
N ILE A 555 -19.89 -30.54 -11.81
CA ILE A 555 -19.91 -30.24 -10.37
C ILE A 555 -20.07 -28.73 -10.16
N THR A 556 -20.88 -28.32 -9.19
CA THR A 556 -20.91 -26.93 -8.72
C THR A 556 -20.09 -26.82 -7.44
N MET A 557 -19.17 -25.88 -7.36
CA MET A 557 -18.38 -25.59 -6.15
C MET A 557 -18.79 -24.21 -5.63
N ILE A 558 -19.14 -24.12 -4.35
CA ILE A 558 -19.63 -22.89 -3.72
C ILE A 558 -18.68 -22.49 -2.59
N GLY A 559 -18.14 -21.27 -2.71
CA GLY A 559 -17.19 -20.67 -1.77
C GLY A 559 -17.77 -20.16 -0.47
N SER A 560 -16.87 -19.69 0.38
CA SER A 560 -17.09 -19.09 1.68
C SER A 560 -17.12 -17.55 1.56
N LYS A 561 -16.77 -16.83 2.65
CA LYS A 561 -16.57 -15.37 2.63
C LYS A 561 -15.10 -15.00 2.76
N ALA A 562 -14.22 -16.00 2.75
CA ALA A 562 -12.77 -15.85 2.79
C ALA A 562 -12.17 -16.60 1.59
N GLY A 563 -10.94 -16.23 1.20
CA GLY A 563 -10.32 -16.80 0.01
C GLY A 563 -10.16 -18.32 0.06
N ASP A 564 -10.64 -19.00 -0.97
CA ASP A 564 -10.77 -20.46 -1.12
C ASP A 564 -9.91 -21.03 -2.27
N GLU A 565 -9.72 -22.35 -2.27
CA GLU A 565 -9.03 -23.07 -3.37
C GLU A 565 -9.96 -24.03 -4.10
N TYR A 566 -9.98 -23.94 -5.43
CA TYR A 566 -10.77 -24.77 -6.32
C TYR A 566 -9.89 -25.65 -7.20
N HIS A 567 -9.94 -26.97 -7.04
CA HIS A 567 -9.25 -27.91 -7.92
C HIS A 567 -10.19 -28.48 -8.97
N VAL A 568 -10.10 -27.94 -10.19
CA VAL A 568 -11.03 -28.18 -11.29
C VAL A 568 -10.41 -29.09 -12.35
N PHE A 569 -10.87 -30.33 -12.39
CA PHE A 569 -10.39 -31.38 -13.28
C PHE A 569 -11.48 -31.94 -14.20
N ARG A 570 -12.77 -31.72 -13.91
CA ARG A 570 -13.92 -32.20 -14.70
C ARG A 570 -14.48 -31.15 -15.67
N PRO A 571 -14.93 -31.56 -16.87
CA PRO A 571 -15.56 -30.66 -17.81
C PRO A 571 -16.89 -30.11 -17.27
N GLY A 572 -17.11 -28.82 -17.48
CA GLY A 572 -18.35 -28.12 -17.11
C GLY A 572 -18.48 -27.72 -15.64
N THR A 573 -17.47 -27.96 -14.80
CA THR A 573 -17.49 -27.53 -13.39
C THR A 573 -17.77 -26.03 -13.29
N VAL A 574 -18.69 -25.66 -12.40
CA VAL A 574 -19.12 -24.27 -12.15
C VAL A 574 -18.62 -23.85 -10.77
N ILE A 575 -18.00 -22.67 -10.69
CA ILE A 575 -17.60 -22.05 -9.42
C ILE A 575 -18.57 -20.90 -9.14
N VAL A 576 -19.01 -20.78 -7.88
CA VAL A 576 -19.89 -19.72 -7.41
C VAL A 576 -19.24 -19.05 -6.20
N GLU A 577 -18.87 -17.79 -6.37
CA GLU A 577 -18.26 -16.97 -5.33
C GLU A 577 -19.09 -15.71 -5.00
N ALA A 578 -18.96 -15.27 -3.76
CA ALA A 578 -19.56 -14.03 -3.29
C ALA A 578 -18.62 -12.83 -3.54
N ALA A 579 -19.18 -11.66 -3.83
CA ALA A 579 -18.39 -10.44 -3.92
C ALA A 579 -17.70 -10.13 -2.58
N ASN A 580 -16.44 -9.68 -2.63
CA ASN A 580 -15.59 -9.41 -1.46
C ASN A 580 -15.34 -10.64 -0.57
N GLY A 581 -15.33 -11.84 -1.16
CA GLY A 581 -15.10 -13.12 -0.49
C GLY A 581 -13.63 -13.39 -0.12
N GLY A 582 -12.70 -12.44 -0.30
CA GLY A 582 -11.27 -12.70 -0.14
C GLY A 582 -10.61 -12.94 -1.50
N VAL A 583 -9.52 -13.72 -1.52
CA VAL A 583 -8.75 -14.01 -2.74
C VAL A 583 -8.84 -15.50 -3.06
N ASP A 584 -9.54 -15.81 -4.13
CA ASP A 584 -9.90 -17.16 -4.53
C ASP A 584 -8.98 -17.69 -5.64
N THR A 585 -8.64 -18.98 -5.57
CA THR A 585 -7.66 -19.59 -6.50
C THR A 585 -8.15 -20.87 -7.11
N VAL A 586 -8.15 -20.92 -8.44
CA VAL A 586 -8.48 -22.11 -9.23
C VAL A 586 -7.23 -22.78 -9.76
N TYR A 587 -7.04 -24.05 -9.41
CA TYR A 587 -6.05 -24.93 -10.02
C TYR A 587 -6.73 -25.83 -11.04
N THR A 588 -6.27 -25.79 -12.29
CA THR A 588 -6.89 -26.58 -13.37
C THR A 588 -5.89 -27.37 -14.21
N GLN A 589 -6.33 -28.52 -14.74
CA GLN A 589 -5.58 -29.29 -15.75
C GLN A 589 -6.10 -29.11 -17.18
N ARG A 590 -7.10 -28.23 -17.37
CA ARG A 590 -7.78 -28.05 -18.66
C ARG A 590 -8.00 -26.57 -18.93
N SER A 591 -8.50 -26.27 -20.13
CA SER A 591 -8.97 -24.93 -20.43
C SER A 591 -10.13 -24.51 -19.53
N LEU A 592 -10.09 -23.29 -19.03
CA LEU A 592 -11.06 -22.71 -18.10
C LEU A 592 -11.13 -21.19 -18.29
N THR A 593 -12.33 -20.64 -18.12
CA THR A 593 -12.59 -19.21 -17.92
C THR A 593 -13.01 -18.99 -16.47
N LEU A 594 -12.45 -18.00 -15.79
CA LEU A 594 -12.80 -17.70 -14.41
C LEU A 594 -14.27 -17.28 -14.27
N ALA A 595 -14.88 -17.69 -13.16
CA ALA A 595 -16.17 -17.15 -12.73
C ALA A 595 -15.96 -15.72 -12.19
N GLN A 596 -17.04 -14.95 -12.04
CA GLN A 596 -16.98 -13.65 -11.36
C GLN A 596 -16.54 -13.84 -9.89
N ASN A 597 -15.87 -12.82 -9.34
CA ASN A 597 -15.35 -12.80 -7.97
C ASN A 597 -14.33 -13.91 -7.68
N VAL A 598 -13.52 -14.27 -8.69
CA VAL A 598 -12.41 -15.21 -8.53
C VAL A 598 -11.17 -14.57 -9.12
N GLU A 599 -10.09 -14.51 -8.36
CA GLU A 599 -8.94 -13.66 -8.70
C GLU A 599 -7.83 -14.45 -9.39
N ASN A 600 -7.61 -15.72 -9.03
CA ASN A 600 -6.45 -16.48 -9.51
C ASN A 600 -6.82 -17.74 -10.31
N LEU A 601 -6.14 -17.97 -11.44
CA LEU A 601 -6.22 -19.17 -12.27
C LEU A 601 -4.82 -19.73 -12.53
N VAL A 602 -4.58 -20.98 -12.11
CA VAL A 602 -3.28 -21.64 -12.16
C VAL A 602 -3.36 -22.96 -12.90
N ALA A 603 -2.50 -23.14 -13.89
CA ALA A 603 -2.28 -24.42 -14.54
C ALA A 603 -1.53 -25.38 -13.62
N VAL A 604 -2.07 -26.58 -13.40
CA VAL A 604 -1.32 -27.62 -12.69
C VAL A 604 -0.18 -28.17 -13.55
N THR A 605 0.88 -28.67 -12.90
CA THR A 605 2.01 -29.31 -13.57
C THR A 605 1.56 -30.45 -14.48
N GLY A 606 2.03 -30.43 -15.74
CA GLY A 606 1.79 -31.49 -16.71
C GLY A 606 0.54 -31.32 -17.60
N ALA A 607 -0.30 -30.30 -17.33
CA ALA A 607 -1.38 -29.92 -18.24
C ALA A 607 -0.82 -29.33 -19.55
N LYS A 608 -1.37 -29.70 -20.72
CA LYS A 608 -0.81 -29.32 -22.04
C LYS A 608 -1.86 -28.71 -22.94
N GLY A 609 -1.49 -27.67 -23.70
CA GLY A 609 -2.36 -27.07 -24.71
C GLY A 609 -3.65 -26.50 -24.13
N ILE A 610 -3.56 -25.94 -22.93
CA ILE A 610 -4.70 -25.35 -22.21
C ILE A 610 -4.86 -23.88 -22.57
N VAL A 611 -6.10 -23.41 -22.48
CA VAL A 611 -6.48 -22.01 -22.61
C VAL A 611 -6.97 -21.53 -21.25
N LEU A 612 -6.25 -20.60 -20.63
CA LEU A 612 -6.66 -19.98 -19.38
C LEU A 612 -7.19 -18.58 -19.70
N THR A 613 -8.36 -18.25 -19.19
CA THR A 613 -9.01 -16.96 -19.40
C THR A 613 -9.51 -16.43 -18.07
N GLY A 614 -9.18 -15.19 -17.73
CA GLY A 614 -9.76 -14.53 -16.56
C GLY A 614 -11.19 -14.03 -16.80
N ASN A 615 -11.63 -13.11 -15.96
CA ASN A 615 -12.94 -12.48 -15.92
C ASN A 615 -12.82 -10.97 -16.22
N ALA A 616 -13.58 -10.12 -15.54
CA ALA A 616 -13.58 -8.67 -15.77
C ALA A 616 -12.92 -7.86 -14.64
N GLY A 617 -12.39 -8.54 -13.62
CA GLY A 617 -11.58 -7.93 -12.56
C GLY A 617 -10.10 -8.25 -12.77
N ASP A 618 -9.25 -7.64 -11.95
CA ASP A 618 -7.80 -7.82 -12.00
C ASP A 618 -7.43 -9.26 -11.59
N ASN A 619 -7.00 -10.11 -12.52
CA ASN A 619 -6.74 -11.53 -12.28
C ASN A 619 -5.26 -11.91 -12.35
N ARG A 620 -4.89 -12.97 -11.64
CA ARG A 620 -3.62 -13.67 -11.81
C ARG A 620 -3.80 -14.93 -12.64
N ILE A 621 -3.24 -14.95 -13.85
CA ILE A 621 -3.28 -16.10 -14.75
C ILE A 621 -1.89 -16.71 -14.85
N GLU A 622 -1.70 -17.90 -14.28
CA GLU A 622 -0.43 -18.61 -14.26
C GLU A 622 -0.48 -19.88 -15.12
N GLY A 623 0.36 -19.89 -16.16
CA GLY A 623 0.65 -21.05 -16.99
C GLY A 623 1.53 -22.09 -16.29
N ASN A 624 2.10 -22.98 -17.08
CA ASN A 624 3.04 -24.00 -16.61
C ASN A 624 4.17 -24.17 -17.63
N ALA A 625 5.08 -25.12 -17.40
CA ALA A 625 6.24 -25.37 -18.26
C ALA A 625 5.92 -25.94 -19.67
N HIS A 626 4.69 -25.79 -20.16
CA HIS A 626 4.23 -26.25 -21.47
C HIS A 626 3.53 -25.11 -22.20
N ALA A 627 3.48 -25.17 -23.54
CA ALA A 627 2.76 -24.18 -24.34
C ALA A 627 1.30 -24.03 -23.90
N ASN A 628 0.95 -22.82 -23.49
CA ASN A 628 -0.35 -22.39 -23.01
C ASN A 628 -0.88 -21.22 -23.85
N SER A 629 -2.19 -21.01 -23.81
CA SER A 629 -2.82 -19.79 -24.29
C SER A 629 -3.38 -19.07 -23.07
N LEU A 630 -2.93 -17.84 -22.84
CA LEU A 630 -3.23 -17.08 -21.62
C LEU A 630 -3.92 -15.79 -22.02
N ARG A 631 -5.09 -15.52 -21.44
CA ARG A 631 -5.86 -14.29 -21.64
C ARG A 631 -6.26 -13.75 -20.28
N GLY A 632 -5.90 -12.50 -20.01
CA GLY A 632 -6.30 -11.79 -18.81
C GLY A 632 -7.82 -11.62 -18.78
N GLY A 633 -8.35 -10.76 -19.64
CA GLY A 633 -9.78 -10.46 -19.65
C GLY A 633 -9.96 -8.96 -19.73
N LEU A 634 -10.98 -8.42 -19.08
CA LEU A 634 -10.99 -6.99 -18.76
C LEU A 634 -10.35 -6.82 -17.38
N GLY A 635 -9.74 -5.66 -17.12
CA GLY A 635 -9.07 -5.37 -15.86
C GLY A 635 -7.56 -5.28 -16.04
N ASN A 636 -6.81 -5.10 -14.96
CA ASN A 636 -5.35 -5.05 -15.01
C ASN A 636 -4.79 -6.40 -14.54
N ASP A 637 -4.50 -7.31 -15.48
CA ASP A 637 -4.17 -8.69 -15.17
C ASP A 637 -2.66 -8.94 -14.96
N LEU A 638 -2.32 -9.95 -14.16
CA LEU A 638 -0.97 -10.52 -14.05
C LEU A 638 -0.92 -11.89 -14.73
N ILE A 639 -0.21 -11.98 -15.84
CA ILE A 639 0.00 -13.19 -16.63
C ILE A 639 1.42 -13.72 -16.37
N ILE A 640 1.54 -14.98 -15.96
CA ILE A 640 2.82 -15.66 -15.70
C ILE A 640 2.94 -16.86 -16.64
N THR A 641 3.89 -16.81 -17.57
CA THR A 641 4.02 -17.83 -18.64
C THR A 641 4.78 -19.08 -18.19
N HIS A 642 5.89 -18.89 -17.45
CA HIS A 642 6.92 -19.91 -17.21
C HIS A 642 7.65 -20.35 -18.50
N ASP A 643 8.24 -21.56 -18.51
CA ASP A 643 8.83 -22.14 -19.71
C ASP A 643 7.75 -22.55 -20.71
N GLY A 644 7.96 -22.33 -21.99
CA GLY A 644 6.94 -22.70 -22.96
C GLY A 644 7.16 -22.01 -24.29
N ALA A 645 6.20 -22.20 -25.18
CA ALA A 645 6.03 -21.32 -26.32
C ALA A 645 4.57 -20.86 -26.22
N ASP A 646 4.38 -19.83 -25.41
CA ASP A 646 3.08 -19.40 -24.93
C ASP A 646 2.46 -18.35 -25.85
N SER A 647 1.13 -18.30 -25.84
CA SER A 647 0.35 -17.30 -26.57
C SER A 647 -0.39 -16.42 -25.58
N ILE A 648 0.12 -15.20 -25.37
CA ILE A 648 -0.56 -14.17 -24.57
C ILE A 648 -1.56 -13.45 -25.48
N ILE A 649 -2.83 -13.42 -25.09
CA ILE A 649 -3.92 -12.79 -25.85
C ILE A 649 -4.34 -11.52 -25.12
N HIS A 650 -4.34 -10.40 -25.84
CA HIS A 650 -4.77 -9.09 -25.34
C HIS A 650 -5.76 -8.45 -26.32
N GLY A 651 -6.98 -8.20 -25.85
CA GLY A 651 -8.05 -7.53 -26.58
C GLY A 651 -8.01 -6.00 -26.47
N PHE A 652 -8.80 -5.33 -27.30
CA PHE A 652 -9.02 -3.89 -27.16
C PHE A 652 -9.87 -3.63 -25.91
N GLY A 653 -9.33 -2.84 -24.98
CA GLY A 653 -9.99 -2.52 -23.72
C GLY A 653 -9.76 -3.55 -22.61
N ASP A 654 -8.91 -4.56 -22.86
CA ASP A 654 -8.57 -5.56 -21.84
C ASP A 654 -7.92 -4.89 -20.62
N GLY A 655 -7.19 -3.79 -20.78
CA GLY A 655 -6.66 -2.98 -19.66
C GLY A 655 -5.14 -2.88 -19.68
N HIS A 656 -4.52 -2.75 -18.50
CA HIS A 656 -3.08 -2.62 -18.33
C HIS A 656 -2.47 -3.89 -17.74
N ASP A 657 -2.20 -4.85 -18.61
CA ASP A 657 -1.73 -6.19 -18.22
C ASP A 657 -0.23 -6.24 -17.97
N VAL A 658 0.18 -7.18 -17.13
CA VAL A 658 1.57 -7.56 -16.86
C VAL A 658 1.83 -8.95 -17.36
N VAL A 659 2.95 -9.15 -18.05
CA VAL A 659 3.45 -10.46 -18.42
C VAL A 659 4.80 -10.69 -17.74
N GLN A 660 4.90 -11.77 -16.97
CA GLN A 660 6.13 -12.23 -16.35
C GLN A 660 6.56 -13.57 -16.97
N GLY A 661 7.86 -13.68 -17.27
CA GLY A 661 8.44 -14.89 -17.87
C GLY A 661 8.44 -14.91 -19.40
N PHE A 662 8.13 -13.78 -20.05
CA PHE A 662 8.13 -13.67 -21.50
C PHE A 662 9.50 -14.03 -22.10
N GLY A 663 9.54 -15.03 -22.98
CA GLY A 663 10.75 -15.51 -23.62
C GLY A 663 10.66 -15.54 -25.15
N ALA A 664 11.78 -15.87 -25.80
CA ALA A 664 11.89 -15.89 -27.27
C ALA A 664 10.97 -16.90 -28.00
N GLY A 665 10.34 -17.83 -27.26
CA GLY A 665 9.35 -18.78 -27.78
C GLY A 665 7.91 -18.25 -27.76
N ASP A 666 7.66 -17.19 -27.01
CA ASP A 666 6.32 -16.70 -26.71
C ASP A 666 5.84 -15.71 -27.76
N ARG A 667 4.52 -15.57 -27.84
CA ARG A 667 3.86 -14.71 -28.81
C ARG A 667 2.73 -13.92 -28.18
N ILE A 668 2.55 -12.70 -28.67
CA ILE A 668 1.50 -11.76 -28.29
C ILE A 668 0.49 -11.72 -29.42
N GLN A 669 -0.75 -12.08 -29.13
CA GLN A 669 -1.89 -11.97 -30.04
C GLN A 669 -2.73 -10.77 -29.61
N LEU A 670 -2.79 -9.76 -30.48
CA LEU A 670 -3.63 -8.58 -30.26
C LEU A 670 -4.94 -8.71 -31.02
N GLU A 671 -6.06 -8.50 -30.32
CA GLU A 671 -7.41 -8.60 -30.89
C GLU A 671 -8.13 -7.25 -30.87
N GLY A 672 -8.89 -6.93 -31.93
CA GLY A 672 -9.67 -5.69 -32.03
C GLY A 672 -8.92 -4.48 -32.62
N TYR A 673 -7.60 -4.55 -32.77
CA TYR A 673 -6.77 -3.47 -33.30
C TYR A 673 -6.64 -3.48 -34.83
N ALA A 674 -6.65 -2.29 -35.44
CA ALA A 674 -6.37 -2.06 -36.86
C ALA A 674 -4.86 -2.07 -37.15
N ILE A 675 -4.19 -3.19 -36.83
CA ILE A 675 -2.75 -3.37 -37.07
C ILE A 675 -2.57 -4.21 -38.32
N THR A 676 -1.81 -3.70 -39.29
CA THR A 676 -1.48 -4.43 -40.52
C THR A 676 0.01 -4.77 -40.63
N ASP A 677 0.85 -4.21 -39.75
CA ASP A 677 2.30 -4.39 -39.77
C ASP A 677 2.86 -4.57 -38.34
N PRO A 678 3.41 -5.76 -38.01
CA PRO A 678 4.10 -5.99 -36.75
C PRO A 678 5.27 -5.03 -36.46
N ALA A 679 5.86 -4.40 -37.49
CA ALA A 679 6.90 -3.40 -37.27
C ALA A 679 6.38 -2.14 -36.57
N ALA A 680 5.10 -1.80 -36.74
CA ALA A 680 4.46 -0.71 -36.01
C ALA A 680 4.38 -1.01 -34.51
N LEU A 681 4.18 -2.28 -34.13
CA LEU A 681 4.17 -2.73 -32.73
C LEU A 681 5.54 -2.60 -32.09
N LEU A 682 6.59 -3.04 -32.78
CA LEU A 682 7.96 -2.89 -32.30
C LEU A 682 8.35 -1.43 -32.01
N SER A 683 7.86 -0.49 -32.81
CA SER A 683 8.13 0.94 -32.61
C SER A 683 7.46 1.54 -31.37
N ARG A 684 6.51 0.84 -30.77
CA ARG A 684 5.79 1.25 -29.55
C ARG A 684 6.29 0.57 -28.29
N LEU A 685 7.22 -0.36 -28.40
CA LEU A 685 7.88 -0.91 -27.23
C LEU A 685 8.79 0.16 -26.62
N VAL A 686 8.63 0.39 -25.33
CA VAL A 686 9.44 1.33 -24.55
C VAL A 686 10.18 0.53 -23.48
N GLN A 687 11.52 0.67 -23.44
CA GLN A 687 12.30 0.17 -22.30
C GLN A 687 12.01 1.07 -21.09
N ASP A 688 11.61 0.45 -20.00
CA ASP A 688 11.34 1.11 -18.73
C ASP A 688 12.03 0.35 -17.60
N GLY A 689 13.20 0.85 -17.17
CA GLY A 689 14.06 0.12 -16.23
C GLY A 689 14.41 -1.29 -16.73
N ASN A 690 14.13 -2.30 -15.91
CA ASN A 690 14.30 -3.73 -16.22
C ASN A 690 13.10 -4.37 -16.92
N GLN A 691 12.20 -3.57 -17.49
CA GLN A 691 10.95 -4.04 -18.11
C GLN A 691 10.76 -3.40 -19.49
N VAL A 692 9.86 -3.97 -20.28
CA VAL A 692 9.44 -3.39 -21.57
C VAL A 692 7.94 -3.18 -21.56
N ARG A 693 7.47 -2.00 -21.92
CA ARG A 693 6.04 -1.70 -22.06
C ARG A 693 5.65 -1.58 -23.53
N LEU A 694 4.53 -2.20 -23.89
CA LEU A 694 3.84 -2.00 -25.16
C LEU A 694 2.62 -1.11 -24.93
N ASP A 695 2.68 0.12 -25.46
CA ASP A 695 1.58 1.08 -25.40
C ASP A 695 0.56 0.83 -26.52
N LEU A 696 -0.68 0.51 -26.14
CA LEU A 696 -1.78 0.25 -27.08
C LEU A 696 -2.74 1.44 -27.21
N GLY A 697 -2.45 2.58 -26.55
CA GLY A 697 -3.30 3.76 -26.52
C GLY A 697 -4.61 3.50 -25.75
N ALA A 698 -5.75 3.82 -26.36
CA ALA A 698 -7.08 3.60 -25.77
C ALA A 698 -7.41 2.13 -25.49
N GLY A 699 -6.62 1.18 -26.01
CA GLY A 699 -6.76 -0.24 -25.70
C GLY A 699 -5.98 -0.72 -24.47
N GLY A 700 -5.31 0.20 -23.75
CA GLY A 700 -4.52 -0.08 -22.57
C GLY A 700 -3.03 -0.30 -22.86
N SER A 701 -2.38 -1.20 -22.12
CA SER A 701 -0.96 -1.52 -22.31
C SER A 701 -0.61 -2.92 -21.85
N ILE A 702 0.53 -3.45 -22.34
CA ILE A 702 1.13 -4.67 -21.80
C ILE A 702 2.52 -4.37 -21.29
N THR A 703 2.81 -4.68 -20.03
CA THR A 703 4.15 -4.56 -19.43
C THR A 703 4.80 -5.92 -19.28
N PHE A 704 5.93 -6.13 -19.92
CA PHE A 704 6.74 -7.35 -19.83
C PHE A 704 7.83 -7.16 -18.77
N ARG A 705 7.68 -7.84 -17.64
CA ARG A 705 8.66 -7.83 -16.55
C ARG A 705 9.91 -8.63 -16.90
N ASP A 706 11.06 -8.15 -16.44
CA ASP A 706 12.38 -8.77 -16.63
C ASP A 706 12.76 -8.99 -18.11
N ALA A 707 12.17 -8.19 -19.00
CA ALA A 707 12.42 -8.21 -20.43
C ALA A 707 13.23 -6.98 -20.87
N VAL A 708 13.96 -7.13 -21.96
CA VAL A 708 14.64 -6.04 -22.67
C VAL A 708 14.12 -5.93 -24.09
N LEU A 709 14.22 -4.74 -24.70
CA LEU A 709 13.76 -4.52 -26.09
C LEU A 709 14.33 -5.53 -27.09
N ALA A 710 15.53 -6.06 -26.83
CA ALA A 710 16.19 -7.06 -27.67
C ALA A 710 15.48 -8.43 -27.68
N ASP A 711 14.59 -8.70 -26.72
CA ASP A 711 13.81 -9.94 -26.63
C ASP A 711 12.65 -9.95 -27.64
N PHE A 712 12.32 -8.80 -28.23
CA PHE A 712 11.18 -8.63 -29.13
C PHE A 712 11.61 -8.57 -30.60
N SER A 713 10.84 -9.24 -31.44
CA SER A 713 10.95 -9.16 -32.90
C SER A 713 9.57 -9.18 -33.55
N ALA A 714 9.50 -9.01 -34.87
CA ALA A 714 8.22 -9.12 -35.57
C ALA A 714 7.56 -10.50 -35.38
N ALA A 715 8.36 -11.55 -35.11
CA ALA A 715 7.87 -12.90 -34.84
C ALA A 715 7.25 -13.08 -33.45
N SER A 716 7.47 -12.12 -32.54
CA SER A 716 6.85 -12.07 -31.21
C SER A 716 5.37 -11.72 -31.29
N PHE A 717 4.87 -11.25 -32.44
CA PHE A 717 3.48 -10.79 -32.60
C PHE A 717 2.70 -11.66 -33.57
N ILE A 718 1.51 -12.08 -33.14
CA ILE A 718 0.46 -12.64 -33.98
C ILE A 718 -0.51 -11.50 -34.27
N VAL A 719 -0.39 -10.91 -35.45
CA VAL A 719 -1.33 -9.89 -35.93
C VAL A 719 -2.47 -10.61 -36.65
N THR A 720 -3.67 -10.57 -36.08
CA THR A 720 -4.87 -11.13 -36.72
C THR A 720 -5.62 -9.99 -37.43
N PRO A 721 -5.67 -9.95 -38.78
CA PRO A 721 -6.35 -8.89 -39.51
C PRO A 721 -7.85 -8.88 -39.20
N GLY A 722 -8.42 -7.72 -38.82
CA GLY A 722 -9.88 -7.62 -38.67
C GLY A 722 -10.42 -6.64 -37.63
N GLY A 723 -9.55 -5.96 -36.85
CA GLY A 723 -9.93 -4.92 -35.90
C GLY A 723 -10.21 -3.56 -36.56
N THR A 724 -11.04 -2.74 -35.89
CA THR A 724 -11.43 -1.38 -36.33
C THR A 724 -10.89 -0.29 -35.41
N HIS A 725 -10.35 -0.66 -34.25
CA HIS A 725 -9.80 0.30 -33.30
C HIS A 725 -8.41 0.72 -33.75
N ASP A 726 -8.23 2.02 -33.92
CA ASP A 726 -6.95 2.56 -34.35
C ASP A 726 -5.84 2.18 -33.38
N PHE A 727 -4.76 1.66 -33.94
CA PHE A 727 -3.55 1.41 -33.17
C PHE A 727 -2.82 2.75 -32.94
N GLY A 728 -3.08 3.37 -31.79
CA GLY A 728 -2.42 4.54 -31.19
C GLY A 728 -2.39 5.83 -32.01
N THR A 729 -3.55 6.19 -32.53
CA THR A 729 -3.93 7.58 -32.84
C THR A 729 -4.73 8.23 -31.69
N GLY A 730 -5.00 7.49 -30.60
CA GLY A 730 -5.62 8.02 -29.37
C GLY A 730 -4.62 8.75 -28.47
N PRO A 731 -5.11 9.55 -27.50
CA PRO A 731 -4.25 10.13 -26.47
C PRO A 731 -3.46 9.00 -25.81
N ARG A 732 -2.14 9.21 -25.66
CA ARG A 732 -1.31 8.30 -24.88
C ARG A 732 -1.90 8.22 -23.48
N ASP A 733 -1.78 7.05 -22.88
CA ASP A 733 -2.07 6.86 -21.47
C ASP A 733 -1.44 8.00 -20.64
N PRO A 734 -2.25 8.90 -20.05
CA PRO A 734 -1.74 10.09 -19.38
C PRO A 734 -0.97 9.73 -18.10
N TYR A 735 -1.15 8.51 -17.60
CA TYR A 735 -0.50 7.98 -16.42
C TYR A 735 0.62 7.00 -16.80
N ALA A 736 1.14 7.02 -18.03
CA ALA A 736 2.29 6.21 -18.39
C ALA A 736 3.58 6.80 -17.80
N LEU A 737 4.46 5.94 -17.26
CA LEU A 737 5.77 6.36 -16.78
C LEU A 737 6.53 7.15 -17.87
N PRO A 738 6.99 8.38 -17.57
CA PRO A 738 7.80 9.15 -18.49
C PRO A 738 9.13 8.43 -18.73
N GLY A 739 9.39 7.99 -19.97
CA GLY A 739 10.58 7.19 -20.26
C GLY A 739 11.89 7.91 -19.95
N ALA A 740 12.80 7.25 -19.21
CA ALA A 740 14.16 7.71 -18.87
C ALA A 740 15.13 7.79 -20.10
N GLY A 741 14.59 7.87 -21.32
CA GLY A 741 15.33 7.70 -22.57
C GLY A 741 15.08 8.78 -23.64
N SER A 742 14.49 9.93 -23.30
CA SER A 742 14.48 11.08 -24.22
C SER A 742 15.57 12.09 -23.84
N PRO A 743 16.74 12.11 -24.50
CA PRO A 743 17.60 13.28 -24.43
C PRO A 743 16.87 14.46 -25.07
N GLY A 744 16.84 15.57 -24.33
CA GLY A 744 15.99 16.71 -24.59
C GLY A 744 15.94 17.22 -26.04
N LYS A 745 14.73 17.61 -26.42
CA LYS A 745 14.51 18.74 -27.32
C LYS A 745 13.26 19.49 -26.87
N ASP A 746 13.37 20.21 -25.76
CA ASP A 746 12.78 21.54 -25.75
C ASP A 746 13.73 22.45 -26.52
N GLN A 747 13.27 22.94 -27.66
CA GLN A 747 13.66 24.29 -28.06
C GLN A 747 12.52 25.21 -27.60
N PRO A 748 12.80 26.17 -26.69
CA PRO A 748 11.84 27.20 -26.35
C PRO A 748 11.63 28.08 -27.58
N SER A 749 10.38 28.19 -28.05
CA SER A 749 10.05 29.11 -29.14
C SER A 749 10.20 30.55 -28.64
N THR A 750 11.35 31.13 -28.95
CA THR A 750 11.55 32.57 -28.92
C THR A 750 10.98 33.16 -30.22
N GLU A 751 9.72 33.59 -30.18
CA GLU A 751 9.19 34.47 -31.25
C GLU A 751 8.62 35.76 -30.65
N THR A 752 9.26 36.87 -31.00
CA THR A 752 8.67 38.23 -31.01
C THR A 752 8.90 38.80 -32.43
N PRO A 753 8.13 39.81 -32.87
CA PRO A 753 6.86 39.65 -33.57
C PRO A 753 6.98 40.11 -35.03
N HIS A 754 6.45 39.31 -35.96
CA HIS A 754 6.12 39.79 -37.30
C HIS A 754 4.66 39.46 -37.64
N GLU A 755 3.79 40.45 -37.50
CA GLU A 755 2.51 40.53 -38.20
C GLU A 755 2.70 41.16 -39.61
N PRO A 756 1.73 41.06 -40.54
CA PRO A 756 0.59 40.14 -40.61
C PRO A 756 0.41 39.48 -42.00
N GLY A 757 -0.03 38.22 -41.99
CA GLY A 757 -0.63 37.52 -43.14
C GLY A 757 -1.66 36.50 -42.63
N PRO A 758 -2.80 36.31 -43.30
CA PRO A 758 -4.05 35.96 -42.63
C PRO A 758 -4.13 34.47 -42.21
N LYS A 759 -4.53 34.23 -40.96
CA LYS A 759 -5.18 33.01 -40.42
C LYS A 759 -6.62 33.41 -39.99
N PRO A 760 -7.62 32.51 -39.77
CA PRO A 760 -7.56 31.23 -39.01
C PRO A 760 -8.44 30.09 -39.61
N GLY A 761 -8.62 28.87 -39.06
CA GLY A 761 -8.44 28.34 -37.69
C GLY A 761 -8.10 26.83 -37.66
N THR A 762 -7.38 26.33 -36.65
CA THR A 762 -7.82 25.75 -35.34
C THR A 762 -8.45 24.37 -35.49
N GLY A 763 -7.70 23.33 -35.11
CA GLY A 763 -8.25 22.02 -34.79
C GLY A 763 -8.89 22.04 -33.41
N ASN A 764 -10.01 21.33 -33.27
CA ASN A 764 -10.74 21.10 -32.03
C ASN A 764 -10.86 19.58 -31.81
N GLY A 765 -10.83 19.16 -30.54
CA GLY A 765 -11.04 17.78 -30.13
C GLY A 765 -12.46 17.31 -30.42
N HIS A 766 -12.59 16.05 -30.83
CA HIS A 766 -13.88 15.41 -31.00
C HIS A 766 -14.27 14.73 -29.69
N GLY A 767 -15.47 15.02 -29.18
CA GLY A 767 -16.05 14.29 -28.05
C GLY A 767 -16.15 12.80 -28.36
N SER A 768 -15.66 11.95 -27.45
CA SER A 768 -15.88 10.51 -27.51
C SER A 768 -17.38 10.24 -27.34
N ALA A 769 -17.97 9.45 -28.25
CA ALA A 769 -19.31 8.91 -28.05
C ALA A 769 -19.37 8.22 -26.68
N PRO A 770 -20.51 8.30 -25.95
CA PRO A 770 -20.65 7.63 -24.65
C PRO A 770 -20.34 6.13 -24.79
N LEU A 771 -19.75 5.54 -23.75
CA LEU A 771 -19.49 4.10 -23.68
C LEU A 771 -20.74 3.36 -23.18
N PRO A 772 -20.92 2.07 -23.53
CA PRO A 772 -21.95 1.25 -22.89
C PRO A 772 -21.73 1.24 -21.37
N PRO A 773 -22.79 1.14 -20.56
CA PRO A 773 -22.67 1.07 -19.11
C PRO A 773 -21.81 -0.13 -18.69
N GLU A 774 -20.82 0.10 -17.83
CA GLU A 774 -19.89 -0.95 -17.36
C GLU A 774 -20.59 -2.01 -16.47
N THR A 775 -21.76 -1.68 -15.90
CA THR A 775 -22.60 -2.58 -15.10
C THR A 775 -24.08 -2.47 -15.49
N PRO A 776 -24.51 -3.06 -16.62
CA PRO A 776 -25.91 -3.03 -17.01
C PRO A 776 -26.77 -3.83 -16.01
N SER A 777 -27.97 -3.32 -15.71
CA SER A 777 -28.91 -4.00 -14.82
C SER A 777 -29.52 -5.26 -15.46
N GLY A 778 -29.43 -5.36 -16.79
CA GLY A 778 -29.84 -6.48 -17.63
C GLY A 778 -28.68 -7.32 -18.17
N ARG A 779 -28.92 -7.96 -19.31
CA ARG A 779 -28.05 -8.93 -19.96
C ARG A 779 -27.00 -8.25 -20.82
N VAL A 780 -25.81 -8.83 -20.88
CA VAL A 780 -24.84 -8.55 -21.94
C VAL A 780 -24.91 -9.67 -22.97
N ILE A 781 -25.28 -9.34 -24.20
CA ILE A 781 -25.50 -10.29 -25.30
C ILE A 781 -24.57 -9.93 -26.46
N GLN A 782 -23.66 -10.84 -26.82
CA GLN A 782 -22.74 -10.65 -27.93
C GLN A 782 -23.04 -11.62 -29.09
N GLY A 783 -23.22 -11.07 -30.28
CA GLY A 783 -23.47 -11.77 -31.54
C GLY A 783 -22.21 -12.40 -32.14
N ALA A 784 -22.42 -13.38 -33.02
CA ALA A 784 -21.36 -14.07 -33.75
C ALA A 784 -20.96 -13.28 -35.02
N HIS A 785 -20.18 -13.90 -35.92
CA HIS A 785 -19.69 -13.26 -37.15
C HIS A 785 -20.64 -13.37 -38.36
N ASP A 786 -21.79 -14.02 -38.22
CA ASP A 786 -22.86 -14.14 -39.21
C ASP A 786 -24.18 -13.54 -38.69
N GLY A 787 -24.89 -12.82 -39.56
CA GLY A 787 -26.08 -12.04 -39.18
C GLY A 787 -27.13 -12.85 -38.41
N GLY A 788 -27.49 -12.38 -37.22
CA GLY A 788 -28.32 -13.06 -36.24
C GLY A 788 -29.53 -12.26 -35.76
N THR A 789 -30.36 -12.88 -34.93
CA THR A 789 -31.42 -12.17 -34.20
C THR A 789 -31.11 -12.24 -32.71
N LEU A 790 -30.76 -11.10 -32.13
CA LEU A 790 -30.40 -10.95 -30.71
C LEU A 790 -31.56 -10.28 -29.98
N ARG A 791 -31.88 -10.79 -28.79
CA ARG A 791 -33.05 -10.34 -28.03
C ARG A 791 -32.73 -10.21 -26.55
N GLY A 792 -32.92 -9.01 -26.03
CA GLY A 792 -32.90 -8.64 -24.63
C GLY A 792 -34.09 -9.17 -23.83
N ALA A 793 -34.33 -8.56 -22.69
CA ALA A 793 -35.27 -8.91 -21.64
C ALA A 793 -36.05 -7.65 -21.18
N GLY A 794 -36.31 -7.51 -19.88
CA GLY A 794 -37.12 -6.40 -19.35
C GLY A 794 -36.32 -5.44 -18.46
N MET A 795 -35.00 -5.47 -18.58
CA MET A 795 -34.01 -4.73 -17.79
C MET A 795 -33.03 -4.07 -18.76
N ASP A 796 -32.17 -3.17 -18.29
CA ASP A 796 -31.24 -2.40 -19.13
C ASP A 796 -30.16 -3.33 -19.72
N ASP A 797 -30.36 -3.79 -20.95
CA ASP A 797 -29.50 -4.76 -21.62
C ASP A 797 -28.41 -4.08 -22.46
N VAL A 798 -27.28 -4.75 -22.64
CA VAL A 798 -26.26 -4.39 -23.63
C VAL A 798 -26.23 -5.47 -24.71
N ILE A 799 -26.57 -5.12 -25.95
CA ILE A 799 -26.67 -6.04 -27.08
C ILE A 799 -25.70 -5.59 -28.17
N LEU A 800 -24.69 -6.42 -28.46
CA LEU A 800 -23.66 -6.17 -29.45
C LEU A 800 -23.82 -7.15 -30.63
N GLY A 801 -24.14 -6.63 -31.81
CA GLY A 801 -24.44 -7.39 -33.04
C GLY A 801 -23.22 -8.04 -33.69
N GLY A 802 -22.05 -7.40 -33.61
CA GLY A 802 -20.83 -7.92 -34.20
C GLY A 802 -20.72 -7.68 -35.71
N ARG A 803 -20.45 -8.72 -36.50
CA ARG A 803 -20.36 -8.63 -37.98
C ARG A 803 -21.58 -9.32 -38.58
N GLY A 804 -22.27 -8.70 -39.54
CA GLY A 804 -23.40 -9.35 -40.20
C GLY A 804 -24.56 -8.40 -40.51
N HIS A 805 -25.69 -8.97 -40.93
CA HIS A 805 -26.96 -8.23 -41.02
C HIS A 805 -27.83 -8.65 -39.86
N ASP A 806 -27.76 -7.90 -38.76
CA ASP A 806 -28.30 -8.31 -37.47
C ASP A 806 -29.67 -7.69 -37.20
N VAL A 807 -30.48 -8.39 -36.39
CA VAL A 807 -31.75 -7.90 -35.85
C VAL A 807 -31.64 -7.88 -34.33
N LEU A 808 -31.50 -6.70 -33.75
CA LEU A 808 -31.39 -6.49 -32.30
C LEU A 808 -32.72 -5.99 -31.74
N ARG A 809 -33.14 -6.53 -30.60
CA ARG A 809 -34.38 -6.17 -29.90
C ARG A 809 -34.11 -6.03 -28.40
N GLY A 810 -34.12 -4.82 -27.85
CA GLY A 810 -33.94 -4.54 -26.42
C GLY A 810 -35.15 -5.00 -25.58
N LEU A 811 -36.34 -4.60 -26.04
CA LEU A 811 -37.67 -4.83 -25.46
C LEU A 811 -38.07 -3.80 -24.40
N ALA A 812 -37.72 -3.97 -23.13
CA ALA A 812 -38.07 -3.01 -22.09
C ALA A 812 -36.87 -2.83 -21.16
N GLY A 813 -36.59 -1.61 -20.72
CA GLY A 813 -35.31 -1.25 -20.11
C GLY A 813 -34.66 -0.11 -20.90
N ASN A 814 -33.62 0.51 -20.34
CA ASN A 814 -32.80 1.49 -21.02
C ASN A 814 -31.64 0.76 -21.70
N ASP A 815 -31.87 0.28 -22.91
CA ASP A 815 -31.01 -0.70 -23.56
C ASP A 815 -29.91 -0.04 -24.40
N TRP A 816 -28.72 -0.63 -24.42
CA TRP A 816 -27.63 -0.29 -25.32
C TRP A 816 -27.57 -1.30 -26.48
N LEU A 817 -27.92 -0.87 -27.69
CA LEU A 817 -27.90 -1.71 -28.89
C LEU A 817 -26.84 -1.20 -29.87
N ASP A 818 -25.81 -2.01 -30.10
CA ASP A 818 -24.82 -1.77 -31.13
C ASP A 818 -24.97 -2.79 -32.25
N GLY A 819 -25.31 -2.32 -33.46
CA GLY A 819 -25.49 -3.19 -34.63
C GLY A 819 -24.20 -3.74 -35.21
N GLY A 820 -23.05 -3.14 -34.89
CA GLY A 820 -21.78 -3.47 -35.50
C GLY A 820 -21.78 -3.28 -37.03
N ALA A 821 -21.00 -4.09 -37.74
CA ALA A 821 -20.77 -3.92 -39.18
C ALA A 821 -21.83 -4.64 -40.02
N GLY A 822 -22.49 -3.91 -40.93
CA GLY A 822 -23.42 -4.45 -41.94
C GLY A 822 -24.65 -3.57 -42.08
N ALA A 823 -25.78 -4.14 -42.51
CA ALA A 823 -27.07 -3.44 -42.58
C ALA A 823 -28.02 -4.07 -41.57
N ASN A 824 -28.19 -3.42 -40.42
CA ASN A 824 -28.81 -3.97 -39.24
C ASN A 824 -30.20 -3.39 -38.99
N HIS A 825 -31.02 -4.08 -38.20
CA HIS A 825 -32.28 -3.60 -37.67
C HIS A 825 -32.21 -3.58 -36.15
N LEU A 826 -32.14 -2.39 -35.54
CA LEU A 826 -32.10 -2.21 -34.09
C LEU A 826 -33.46 -1.70 -33.62
N ASN A 827 -33.99 -2.31 -32.57
CA ASN A 827 -35.24 -1.90 -31.93
C ASN A 827 -35.02 -1.83 -30.42
N GLY A 828 -34.97 -0.63 -29.86
CA GLY A 828 -34.78 -0.38 -28.43
C GLY A 828 -35.94 -0.95 -27.64
N GLY A 829 -37.13 -0.39 -27.80
CA GLY A 829 -38.35 -0.94 -27.23
C GLY A 829 -39.03 0.05 -26.31
N ALA A 830 -39.02 -0.16 -25.01
CA ALA A 830 -39.63 0.72 -24.03
C ALA A 830 -38.61 1.07 -22.94
N GLY A 831 -38.29 2.35 -22.80
CA GLY A 831 -37.21 2.86 -21.96
C GLY A 831 -36.38 3.87 -22.76
N GLN A 832 -35.33 4.42 -22.16
CA GLN A 832 -34.42 5.35 -22.83
C GLN A 832 -33.26 4.57 -23.42
N ASP A 833 -33.36 4.27 -24.70
CA ASP A 833 -32.45 3.35 -25.37
C ASP A 833 -31.33 4.10 -26.09
N THR A 834 -30.13 3.50 -26.15
CA THR A 834 -29.02 3.97 -26.98
C THR A 834 -28.79 3.01 -28.14
N LEU A 835 -28.94 3.50 -29.37
CA LEU A 835 -28.84 2.72 -30.60
C LEU A 835 -27.66 3.22 -31.43
N VAL A 836 -26.65 2.38 -31.60
CA VAL A 836 -25.40 2.71 -32.29
C VAL A 836 -25.36 2.08 -33.67
N ALA A 837 -25.16 2.92 -34.69
CA ALA A 837 -24.96 2.52 -36.07
C ALA A 837 -23.47 2.67 -36.46
N HIS A 838 -22.84 1.56 -36.84
CA HIS A 838 -21.46 1.53 -37.35
C HIS A 838 -21.37 1.12 -38.82
N GLY A 839 -22.45 0.59 -39.41
CA GLY A 839 -22.47 -0.04 -40.71
C GLY A 839 -23.12 0.79 -41.83
N THR A 840 -23.57 0.11 -42.90
CA THR A 840 -24.23 0.75 -44.03
C THR A 840 -25.69 0.32 -44.13
N GLY A 841 -26.62 1.26 -44.10
CA GLY A 841 -28.05 0.97 -44.29
C GLY A 841 -28.80 0.45 -43.06
N ASP A 842 -28.32 0.79 -41.87
CA ASP A 842 -28.97 0.42 -40.60
C ASP A 842 -30.36 1.04 -40.47
N LYS A 843 -31.31 0.33 -39.86
CA LYS A 843 -32.62 0.87 -39.48
C LYS A 843 -32.77 0.85 -37.96
N LEU A 844 -32.92 2.03 -37.38
CA LEU A 844 -32.99 2.24 -35.95
C LEU A 844 -34.42 2.59 -35.56
N PHE A 845 -34.97 1.85 -34.60
CA PHE A 845 -36.27 2.08 -33.99
C PHE A 845 -36.03 2.31 -32.49
N GLY A 846 -36.21 3.55 -32.01
CA GLY A 846 -36.00 3.87 -30.59
C GLY A 846 -37.08 3.21 -29.75
N GLY A 847 -38.32 3.62 -29.96
CA GLY A 847 -39.50 3.02 -29.34
C GLY A 847 -40.21 4.00 -28.41
N GLU A 848 -40.68 3.54 -27.26
CA GLU A 848 -41.24 4.40 -26.22
C GLU A 848 -40.11 4.89 -25.30
N GLY A 849 -39.71 6.16 -25.38
CA GLY A 849 -38.52 6.59 -24.67
C GLY A 849 -38.09 7.99 -25.02
N ALA A 850 -36.99 8.44 -24.40
CA ALA A 850 -36.15 9.49 -24.93
C ALA A 850 -34.85 8.82 -25.35
N ASP A 851 -34.72 8.54 -26.64
CA ASP A 851 -33.72 7.62 -27.16
C ASP A 851 -32.53 8.35 -27.78
N LEU A 852 -31.35 7.73 -27.76
CA LEU A 852 -30.13 8.25 -28.34
C LEU A 852 -29.71 7.42 -29.55
N PHE A 853 -29.71 8.04 -30.73
CA PHE A 853 -29.24 7.44 -31.98
C PHE A 853 -27.82 7.91 -32.30
N ILE A 854 -26.83 7.04 -32.19
CA ILE A 854 -25.42 7.39 -32.42
C ILE A 854 -25.00 6.96 -33.81
N PHE A 855 -24.55 7.92 -34.61
CA PHE A 855 -24.01 7.66 -35.94
C PHE A 855 -22.48 7.60 -35.84
N GLY A 856 -21.92 6.39 -35.81
CA GLY A 856 -20.48 6.21 -35.80
C GLY A 856 -19.81 6.72 -37.09
N SER A 857 -18.50 6.91 -37.04
CA SER A 857 -17.68 7.46 -38.15
C SER A 857 -17.87 6.73 -39.49
N SER A 858 -18.18 5.43 -39.43
CA SER A 858 -18.42 4.56 -40.59
C SER A 858 -19.89 4.44 -41.01
N ALA A 859 -20.83 5.04 -40.27
CA ALA A 859 -22.25 4.99 -40.55
C ALA A 859 -22.58 5.64 -41.90
N ARG A 860 -23.24 4.91 -42.80
CA ARG A 860 -23.71 5.46 -44.09
C ARG A 860 -25.11 4.98 -44.42
N GLY A 861 -26.00 5.91 -44.72
CA GLY A 861 -27.37 5.58 -45.14
C GLY A 861 -28.22 5.00 -44.00
N THR A 862 -27.88 5.31 -42.76
CA THR A 862 -28.65 4.95 -41.56
C THR A 862 -30.01 5.64 -41.59
N ALA A 863 -31.06 4.89 -41.26
CA ALA A 863 -32.44 5.35 -41.24
C ALA A 863 -33.00 5.26 -39.82
N VAL A 864 -33.27 6.42 -39.20
CA VAL A 864 -34.04 6.49 -37.95
C VAL A 864 -35.52 6.45 -38.29
N MET A 865 -36.24 5.46 -37.76
CA MET A 865 -37.52 5.01 -38.30
C MET A 865 -38.74 5.59 -37.58
N ASP A 866 -38.58 6.03 -36.33
CA ASP A 866 -39.65 6.45 -35.42
C ASP A 866 -39.28 7.63 -34.49
N PHE A 867 -38.29 8.45 -34.87
CA PHE A 867 -37.82 9.60 -34.07
C PHE A 867 -38.97 10.48 -33.56
N THR A 868 -39.04 10.67 -32.25
CA THR A 868 -40.01 11.49 -31.54
C THR A 868 -39.35 12.65 -30.80
N ARG A 869 -40.18 13.56 -30.26
CA ARG A 869 -39.67 14.72 -29.52
C ARG A 869 -39.18 14.28 -28.14
N GLY A 870 -37.89 14.44 -27.89
CA GLY A 870 -37.21 13.94 -26.69
C GLY A 870 -36.00 13.07 -27.05
N ASP A 871 -36.00 12.52 -28.26
CA ASP A 871 -34.90 11.74 -28.79
C ASP A 871 -33.74 12.63 -29.25
N HIS A 872 -32.56 12.04 -29.27
CA HIS A 872 -31.32 12.68 -29.68
C HIS A 872 -30.64 11.90 -30.81
N ILE A 873 -30.01 12.63 -31.73
CA ILE A 873 -29.14 12.05 -32.77
C ILE A 873 -27.75 12.60 -32.57
N ASP A 874 -26.82 11.73 -32.19
CA ASP A 874 -25.42 12.07 -32.04
C ASP A 874 -24.68 11.89 -33.37
N LEU A 875 -24.23 13.02 -33.91
CA LEU A 875 -23.44 13.14 -35.13
C LEU A 875 -22.02 13.63 -34.83
N SER A 876 -21.58 13.65 -33.57
CA SER A 876 -20.28 14.19 -33.15
C SER A 876 -19.08 13.46 -33.77
N ALA A 877 -19.29 12.22 -34.23
CA ALA A 877 -18.29 11.45 -34.97
C ALA A 877 -18.23 11.77 -36.48
N LEU A 878 -19.14 12.61 -36.98
CA LEU A 878 -19.31 12.93 -38.40
C LEU A 878 -19.33 14.44 -38.68
N VAL A 879 -19.68 15.29 -37.70
CA VAL A 879 -19.94 16.72 -37.89
C VAL A 879 -19.31 17.51 -36.74
N ASP A 880 -18.46 18.48 -37.09
CA ASP A 880 -17.74 19.33 -36.13
C ASP A 880 -18.33 20.75 -36.02
N ASP A 881 -19.06 21.21 -37.03
CA ASP A 881 -19.74 22.50 -37.04
C ASP A 881 -21.15 22.34 -37.60
N MET A 882 -22.14 22.92 -36.91
CA MET A 882 -23.53 22.97 -37.36
C MET A 882 -23.69 23.56 -38.76
N GLN A 883 -22.76 24.42 -39.20
CA GLN A 883 -22.74 24.99 -40.55
C GLN A 883 -22.51 23.95 -41.65
N ASP A 884 -21.86 22.84 -41.32
CA ASP A 884 -21.60 21.74 -42.24
C ASP A 884 -22.71 20.67 -42.21
N LEU A 885 -23.77 20.89 -41.43
CA LEU A 885 -24.97 20.07 -41.40
C LEU A 885 -26.16 20.79 -42.05
N ARG A 886 -26.92 20.05 -42.85
CA ARG A 886 -28.16 20.52 -43.45
C ARG A 886 -29.21 19.43 -43.44
N LEU A 887 -30.41 19.81 -43.01
CA LEU A 887 -31.59 18.95 -43.13
C LEU A 887 -32.35 19.24 -44.43
N VAL A 888 -32.70 18.19 -45.18
CA VAL A 888 -33.47 18.29 -46.44
C VAL A 888 -34.70 17.40 -46.37
N THR A 889 -35.86 18.01 -46.22
CA THR A 889 -37.14 17.29 -46.16
C THR A 889 -37.70 16.98 -47.55
N GLY A 890 -38.11 15.72 -47.76
CA GLY A 890 -38.76 15.25 -48.97
C GLY A 890 -39.70 14.07 -48.68
N GLY A 891 -41.00 14.26 -48.84
CA GLY A 891 -42.00 13.23 -48.54
C GLY A 891 -42.05 12.91 -47.03
N ALA A 892 -41.99 11.63 -46.67
CA ALA A 892 -42.03 11.17 -45.29
C ALA A 892 -40.66 11.16 -44.58
N TRP A 893 -39.62 11.72 -45.22
CA TRP A 893 -38.24 11.64 -44.77
C TRP A 893 -37.58 13.03 -44.71
N THR A 894 -36.77 13.24 -43.68
CA THR A 894 -35.83 14.34 -43.57
C THR A 894 -34.42 13.77 -43.65
N LYS A 895 -33.67 14.14 -44.68
CA LYS A 895 -32.30 13.68 -44.89
C LYS A 895 -31.32 14.52 -44.08
N LEU A 896 -30.36 13.86 -43.43
CA LEU A 896 -29.20 14.45 -42.78
C LEU A 896 -28.10 14.59 -43.85
N MET A 897 -27.75 15.82 -44.21
CA MET A 897 -26.75 16.11 -45.23
C MET A 897 -25.52 16.75 -44.58
N LEU A 898 -24.34 16.19 -44.82
CA LEU A 898 -23.05 16.73 -44.40
C LEU A 898 -22.34 17.41 -45.57
N ARG A 899 -21.71 18.55 -45.33
CA ARG A 899 -20.87 19.23 -46.30
C ARG A 899 -19.45 18.66 -46.25
N ALA A 900 -18.99 18.08 -47.36
CA ALA A 900 -17.62 17.60 -47.54
C ALA A 900 -17.17 17.93 -48.97
N ASP A 901 -15.91 18.36 -49.15
CA ASP A 901 -15.32 18.70 -50.45
C ASP A 901 -16.18 19.67 -51.31
N ASP A 902 -16.79 20.69 -50.67
CA ASP A 902 -17.72 21.64 -51.29
C ASP A 902 -19.00 21.03 -51.90
N ALA A 903 -19.34 19.78 -51.56
CA ALA A 903 -20.58 19.11 -51.93
C ALA A 903 -21.37 18.63 -50.71
N TRP A 904 -22.69 18.43 -50.88
CA TRP A 904 -23.56 17.90 -49.83
C TRP A 904 -23.77 16.40 -50.01
N HIS A 905 -23.43 15.62 -48.99
CA HIS A 905 -23.53 14.17 -48.96
C HIS A 905 -24.55 13.71 -47.91
N GLU A 906 -25.38 12.73 -48.25
CA GLU A 906 -26.34 12.14 -47.31
C GLU A 906 -25.62 11.18 -46.35
N ILE A 907 -25.72 11.42 -45.05
CA ILE A 907 -25.16 10.54 -44.01
C ILE A 907 -26.24 9.62 -43.41
N GLY A 908 -27.50 10.05 -43.45
CA GLY A 908 -28.67 9.22 -43.13
C GLY A 908 -29.98 9.99 -43.27
N ALA A 909 -31.06 9.40 -42.78
CA ALA A 909 -32.39 10.00 -42.85
C ALA A 909 -33.26 9.66 -41.64
N VAL A 910 -34.14 10.59 -41.30
CA VAL A 910 -35.10 10.48 -40.19
C VAL A 910 -36.52 10.45 -40.76
N ARG A 911 -37.34 9.49 -40.31
CA ARG A 911 -38.71 9.30 -40.81
C ARG A 911 -39.74 10.00 -39.92
N GLY A 912 -40.67 10.72 -40.54
CA GLY A 912 -41.93 11.12 -39.89
C GLY A 912 -41.88 12.32 -38.93
N SER A 913 -40.70 12.90 -38.68
CA SER A 913 -40.52 14.03 -37.75
C SER A 913 -40.35 15.37 -38.49
N ASN A 914 -40.82 16.47 -37.88
CA ASN A 914 -40.61 17.79 -38.46
C ASN A 914 -39.16 18.25 -38.23
N GLN A 915 -38.68 19.16 -39.08
CA GLN A 915 -37.27 19.58 -39.07
C GLN A 915 -36.86 20.30 -37.79
N ALA A 916 -37.78 20.94 -37.07
CA ALA A 916 -37.47 21.64 -35.81
C ALA A 916 -37.17 20.64 -34.69
N ASP A 917 -37.97 19.59 -34.54
CA ASP A 917 -37.73 18.55 -33.54
C ASP A 917 -36.41 17.81 -33.78
N ILE A 918 -36.04 17.58 -35.05
CA ILE A 918 -34.75 16.96 -35.40
C ILE A 918 -33.59 17.90 -35.06
N TRP A 919 -33.71 19.20 -35.37
CA TRP A 919 -32.67 20.17 -35.00
C TRP A 919 -32.47 20.28 -33.49
N ASP A 920 -33.56 20.27 -32.72
CA ASP A 920 -33.49 20.32 -31.25
C ASP A 920 -32.85 19.06 -30.65
N GLY A 921 -32.92 17.92 -31.34
CA GLY A 921 -32.34 16.64 -30.91
C GLY A 921 -30.93 16.35 -31.41
N ILE A 922 -30.37 17.13 -32.34
CA ILE A 922 -29.03 16.89 -32.87
C ILE A 922 -27.96 17.25 -31.83
N LEU A 923 -27.03 16.33 -31.63
CA LEU A 923 -25.80 16.52 -30.87
C LEU A 923 -24.61 16.48 -31.85
N ILE A 924 -23.70 17.45 -31.74
CA ILE A 924 -22.42 17.49 -32.45
C ILE A 924 -21.31 17.85 -31.46
N ALA A 925 -20.05 17.71 -31.89
CA ALA A 925 -18.86 17.96 -31.08
C ALA A 925 -18.73 19.41 -30.57
#